data_AF-A0A2S7D755-F1
#
_entry.id   AF-A0A2S7D755-F1
#
_cell.length_a   1.000
_cell.length_b   1.000
_cell.length_c   1.000
_cell.angle_alpha   90.00
_cell.angle_beta   90.00
_cell.angle_gamma   90.00
#
_symmetry.space_group_name_H-M   'P 1'
#
loop_
_entity.id
_entity.type
_entity.pdbx_description
1 polymer ?
#
loop_
_entity_poly.entity_id
_entity_poly.type
_entity_poly.pdbx_seq_one_letter_code
_entity_poly.pdbx_strand_id
1 'polypeptide(L)'
;MTIAPALPHTAPSSPRRWTSRWDDLAIVKKLGAIGVLALVGMVIPVLLYRGKLNESVAISTNELRSYAPLGQMLGLITDLHAAHVDSGATAEAAAQRAQRDLQQLLATTAAMPGFERSQKQLLALQQRHVSTTAASGYSGVSEQAFAALDALRDDSQLVYTPYIESYHLVVATLIYSPDATESLTRLDAANDPSQAGDDRAMLREQLTQLQRNHVRFRHELDKAMGLLEQPDPALADAANAEATRANDALKSLATALKGSDAQADTQWNAALDALGQAMQELSSISLQALQRQSERHLVDARNAMYQAVAGLSLLALLIAALGWYTLSNLTRNVRRAAAVAANIAQGMLDERIVPPSRDETGQLLDNMRQMQEQVQRVLAAQSEMAQRHDAGQISYRMQADSFPGAYATMVRDTNALVGSHIAVKMQLAQIMSRYAIGDLSQDMQRLPGEKAVLTDTMDTVKANLSAMNSEIKLLAQAAANGDFSVRGDAQRFQYDFRAMVNSLNQLMSTADANLQSLSNVLQAIAAGDLTSRMQGDFHGVFARMRDDANATVTQLADIVGRIQRSTDAINDAASEIASGNQDLSQRTEQQAANLEETAASMEELTSTVRNNAEHAKRANQLVVGAAAVASQGGEVVGQVVGTMAGIQAASRKIADIIGVIDGIAFQTNILALNAAVEAARAGEQGRGFAVVASEVRTLAQRSAAAAKEIKHLIDDSVSRVEHGSQLVGQAGRTMQDIVDSVRNVTTIMHEISEASLQQSQGIEQVGQTVSQMDQATQQNAALVEEATAAARAMEEQAQQLRDAVSVFQLQAVASPRLGRAA
;
A
#
# COMPACT_ATOMS: atom_id res chain seq x y z
N MET A 1 82.95 37.51 40.37
CA MET A 1 84.03 37.76 41.35
C MET A 1 85.29 37.06 40.88
N THR A 2 86.47 37.60 41.21
CA THR A 2 87.80 37.06 40.89
C THR A 2 88.36 36.22 42.04
N ILE A 3 89.33 35.34 41.75
CA ILE A 3 90.62 35.11 42.46
C ILE A 3 91.28 33.81 41.93
N ALA A 4 92.61 33.79 41.79
CA ALA A 4 93.41 32.60 41.45
C ALA A 4 94.81 32.63 42.11
N PRO A 5 95.28 31.48 42.64
CA PRO A 5 96.70 31.05 42.59
C PRO A 5 96.85 29.50 42.40
N ALA A 6 97.98 28.88 42.05
CA ALA A 6 99.26 29.30 41.44
C ALA A 6 100.06 28.03 40.97
N LEU A 7 101.35 28.19 40.63
CA LEU A 7 102.35 27.16 40.25
C LEU A 7 103.43 27.03 41.38
N PRO A 8 104.37 26.03 41.47
CA PRO A 8 105.29 25.60 40.38
C PRO A 8 105.88 24.14 40.40
N HIS A 9 106.87 23.94 39.51
CA HIS A 9 107.58 22.72 39.02
C HIS A 9 108.42 21.87 40.00
N THR A 10 108.74 20.62 39.62
CA THR A 10 110.13 20.08 39.41
C THR A 10 110.14 18.62 38.83
N ALA A 11 111.31 18.10 38.42
CA ALA A 11 111.59 16.75 37.87
C ALA A 11 113.10 16.39 38.10
N PRO A 12 113.72 15.27 37.62
CA PRO A 12 113.25 13.99 37.03
C PRO A 12 113.94 12.71 37.65
N SER A 13 113.74 11.49 37.10
CA SER A 13 114.74 10.37 36.96
C SER A 13 114.09 9.02 36.49
N SER A 14 114.86 7.93 36.30
CA SER A 14 114.52 6.81 35.36
C SER A 14 114.95 5.37 35.83
N PRO A 15 114.99 4.26 35.02
CA PRO A 15 114.04 3.12 35.18
C PRO A 15 114.62 1.66 35.12
N ARG A 16 113.80 0.57 35.24
CA ARG A 16 114.05 -0.78 34.61
C ARG A 16 112.92 -1.89 34.70
N ARG A 17 112.25 -2.14 33.56
CA ARG A 17 111.80 -3.40 32.86
C ARG A 17 111.23 -4.71 33.52
N TRP A 18 110.11 -5.17 32.92
CA TRP A 18 109.79 -6.51 32.30
C TRP A 18 108.87 -7.59 32.97
N THR A 19 108.41 -8.57 32.16
CA THR A 19 107.11 -9.31 32.24
C THR A 19 107.06 -10.64 31.41
N SER A 20 106.20 -11.65 31.74
CA SER A 20 105.82 -12.78 30.82
C SER A 20 104.49 -13.53 31.16
N ARG A 21 104.03 -14.43 30.26
CA ARG A 21 102.84 -15.37 30.27
C ARG A 21 101.41 -14.82 30.07
N TRP A 22 100.72 -15.26 29.00
CA TRP A 22 99.24 -15.24 28.79
C TRP A 22 98.82 -16.28 27.72
N ASP A 23 97.76 -17.08 27.96
CA ASP A 23 96.99 -17.89 26.98
C ASP A 23 95.82 -18.61 27.70
N ASP A 24 94.55 -18.41 27.31
CA ASP A 24 93.40 -19.26 27.75
C ASP A 24 92.11 -19.08 26.90
N LEU A 25 91.16 -20.04 26.98
CA LEU A 25 90.24 -20.43 25.89
C LEU A 25 88.77 -19.92 25.97
N ALA A 26 88.48 -18.90 26.78
CA ALA A 26 87.13 -18.69 27.34
C ALA A 26 86.00 -18.17 26.41
N ILE A 27 86.29 -17.65 25.20
CA ILE A 27 85.33 -16.81 24.45
C ILE A 27 84.38 -17.61 23.55
N VAL A 28 84.89 -18.60 22.78
CA VAL A 28 84.16 -19.22 21.65
C VAL A 28 82.84 -19.88 22.08
N LYS A 29 82.80 -20.51 23.26
CA LYS A 29 81.60 -21.21 23.75
C LYS A 29 80.39 -20.31 24.03
N LYS A 30 80.58 -19.00 24.24
CA LYS A 30 79.48 -18.09 24.66
C LYS A 30 78.60 -17.61 23.51
N LEU A 31 79.10 -17.59 22.28
CA LEU A 31 78.37 -17.04 21.13
C LEU A 31 77.28 -18.00 20.58
N GLY A 32 77.49 -19.32 20.68
CA GLY A 32 76.55 -20.31 20.14
C GLY A 32 75.17 -20.33 20.80
N ALA A 33 75.06 -19.94 22.07
CA ALA A 33 73.80 -19.99 22.82
C ALA A 33 72.76 -18.93 22.37
N ILE A 34 73.23 -17.80 21.82
CA ILE A 34 72.37 -16.66 21.48
C ILE A 34 71.52 -16.95 20.23
N GLY A 35 72.05 -17.71 19.27
CA GLY A 35 71.35 -18.02 18.01
C GLY A 35 70.08 -18.87 18.18
N VAL A 36 69.99 -19.68 19.24
CA VAL A 36 68.84 -20.59 19.46
C VAL A 36 67.60 -19.83 19.95
N LEU A 37 67.77 -18.80 20.79
CA LEU A 37 66.67 -18.05 21.38
C LEU A 37 65.90 -17.20 20.35
N ALA A 38 66.58 -16.69 19.32
CA ALA A 38 65.94 -15.90 18.26
C ALA A 38 64.89 -16.69 17.46
N LEU A 39 65.07 -18.02 17.33
CA LEU A 39 64.25 -18.88 16.49
C LEU A 39 62.87 -19.16 17.11
N VAL A 40 62.76 -19.15 18.44
CA VAL A 40 61.51 -19.45 19.17
C VAL A 40 60.47 -18.33 19.02
N GLY A 41 60.90 -17.07 18.97
CA GLY A 41 59.99 -15.91 18.92
C GLY A 41 59.14 -15.81 17.65
N MET A 42 59.57 -16.45 16.55
CA MET A 42 58.86 -16.42 15.25
C MET A 42 57.65 -17.38 15.18
N VAL A 43 57.60 -18.41 16.03
CA VAL A 43 56.64 -19.52 15.89
C VAL A 43 55.24 -19.15 16.38
N ILE A 44 55.13 -18.26 17.37
CA ILE A 44 53.88 -17.98 18.08
C ILE A 44 52.81 -17.30 17.19
N PRO A 45 53.10 -16.26 16.39
CA PRO A 45 52.09 -15.62 15.54
C PRO A 45 51.51 -16.57 14.48
N VAL A 46 52.35 -17.44 13.91
CA VAL A 46 51.95 -18.45 12.90
C VAL A 46 50.90 -19.42 13.46
N LEU A 47 51.07 -19.85 14.71
CA LEU A 47 50.14 -20.76 15.38
C LEU A 47 48.78 -20.11 15.69
N LEU A 48 48.76 -18.82 16.04
CA LEU A 48 47.51 -18.12 16.35
C LEU A 48 46.67 -17.84 15.10
N TYR A 49 47.29 -17.37 13.99
CA TYR A 49 46.56 -17.05 12.76
C TYR A 49 46.03 -18.29 12.03
N ARG A 50 46.68 -19.45 12.23
CA ARG A 50 46.25 -20.75 11.69
C ARG A 50 44.84 -21.16 12.10
N GLY A 51 44.38 -20.78 13.30
CA GLY A 51 43.07 -21.18 13.82
C GLY A 51 41.91 -20.75 12.90
N LYS A 52 41.75 -19.44 12.68
CA LYS A 52 40.65 -18.89 11.86
C LYS A 52 40.68 -19.34 10.40
N LEU A 53 41.86 -19.49 9.80
CA LEU A 53 41.99 -19.97 8.43
C LEU A 53 41.62 -21.46 8.27
N ASN A 54 41.75 -22.25 9.33
CA ASN A 54 41.36 -23.66 9.34
C ASN A 54 39.86 -23.84 9.62
N GLU A 55 39.19 -22.82 10.17
CA GLU A 55 37.76 -22.79 10.49
C GLU A 55 36.91 -22.55 9.23
N SER A 56 37.22 -21.51 8.43
CA SER A 56 36.52 -21.26 7.15
C SER A 56 36.69 -22.40 6.15
N VAL A 57 37.90 -22.96 6.04
CA VAL A 57 38.18 -24.16 5.24
C VAL A 57 37.37 -25.38 5.71
N ALA A 58 37.16 -25.54 7.03
CA ALA A 58 36.36 -26.65 7.56
C ALA A 58 34.86 -26.50 7.25
N ILE A 59 34.31 -25.28 7.30
CA ILE A 59 32.90 -25.00 6.98
C ILE A 59 32.60 -25.40 5.54
N SER A 60 33.26 -24.80 4.54
CA SER A 60 33.00 -25.13 3.12
C SER A 60 33.35 -26.58 2.78
N THR A 61 34.29 -27.21 3.49
CA THR A 61 34.56 -28.66 3.33
C THR A 61 33.40 -29.54 3.82
N ASN A 62 32.63 -29.10 4.82
CA ASN A 62 31.44 -29.82 5.28
C ASN A 62 30.23 -29.55 4.36
N GLU A 63 30.01 -28.32 3.92
CA GLU A 63 28.99 -27.98 2.91
C GLU A 63 29.12 -28.88 1.67
N LEU A 64 30.33 -28.98 1.11
CA LEU A 64 30.62 -29.76 -0.09
C LEU A 64 30.40 -31.27 0.05
N ARG A 65 30.47 -31.80 1.28
CA ARG A 65 30.14 -33.22 1.55
C ARG A 65 28.63 -33.46 1.53
N SER A 66 27.84 -32.45 1.89
CA SER A 66 26.39 -32.54 2.05
C SER A 66 25.61 -32.49 0.72
N TYR A 67 26.13 -31.81 -0.31
CA TYR A 67 25.41 -31.67 -1.58
C TYR A 67 25.18 -32.99 -2.32
N ALA A 68 26.12 -33.94 -2.27
CA ALA A 68 25.97 -35.22 -2.97
C ALA A 68 24.86 -36.11 -2.37
N PRO A 69 24.76 -36.30 -1.03
CA PRO A 69 23.58 -36.90 -0.41
C PRO A 69 22.27 -36.14 -0.70
N LEU A 70 22.27 -34.80 -0.66
CA LEU A 70 21.05 -34.02 -0.93
C LEU A 70 20.56 -34.21 -2.38
N GLY A 71 21.47 -34.21 -3.36
CA GLY A 71 21.14 -34.51 -4.76
C GLY A 71 20.65 -35.94 -4.98
N GLN A 72 21.29 -36.93 -4.34
CA GLN A 72 20.83 -38.32 -4.37
C GLN A 72 19.43 -38.48 -3.74
N MET A 73 19.11 -37.72 -2.69
CA MET A 73 17.80 -37.75 -2.04
C MET A 73 16.71 -37.12 -2.91
N LEU A 74 17.01 -36.01 -3.59
CA LEU A 74 16.09 -35.39 -4.55
C LEU A 74 15.82 -36.32 -5.74
N GLY A 75 16.86 -36.98 -6.27
CA GLY A 75 16.73 -38.03 -7.29
C GLY A 75 15.89 -39.21 -6.81
N LEU A 76 16.14 -39.71 -5.59
CA LEU A 76 15.37 -40.78 -4.96
C LEU A 76 13.88 -40.44 -4.84
N ILE A 77 13.52 -39.21 -4.47
CA ILE A 77 12.11 -38.79 -4.39
C ILE A 77 11.44 -38.89 -5.77
N THR A 78 12.10 -38.39 -6.82
CA THR A 78 11.58 -38.49 -8.19
C THR A 78 11.49 -39.93 -8.69
N ASP A 79 12.47 -40.79 -8.40
CA ASP A 79 12.42 -42.21 -8.83
C ASP A 79 11.44 -43.05 -8.01
N LEU A 80 11.21 -42.73 -6.73
CA LEU A 80 10.10 -43.30 -5.95
C LEU A 80 8.73 -42.88 -6.50
N HIS A 81 8.64 -41.67 -7.03
CA HIS A 81 7.42 -41.10 -7.61
C HIS A 81 7.10 -41.70 -8.98
N ALA A 82 8.09 -41.74 -9.89
CA ALA A 82 7.99 -42.41 -11.18
C ALA A 82 7.63 -43.90 -10.99
N ALA A 83 8.27 -44.59 -10.04
CA ALA A 83 7.95 -45.99 -9.69
C ALA A 83 6.50 -46.25 -9.24
N HIS A 84 5.72 -45.21 -8.90
CA HIS A 84 4.31 -45.30 -8.54
C HIS A 84 3.36 -44.91 -9.68
N VAL A 85 3.73 -43.93 -10.50
CA VAL A 85 2.88 -43.32 -11.54
C VAL A 85 3.09 -43.96 -12.92
N ASP A 86 4.34 -44.31 -13.27
CA ASP A 86 4.63 -45.05 -14.49
C ASP A 86 3.91 -46.42 -14.51
N SER A 87 3.82 -47.02 -15.70
CA SER A 87 3.35 -48.41 -15.84
C SER A 87 4.30 -49.27 -16.68
N GLY A 88 4.45 -50.54 -16.26
CA GLY A 88 5.32 -51.50 -16.93
C GLY A 88 6.82 -51.19 -16.75
N ALA A 89 7.59 -51.27 -17.83
CA ALA A 89 9.05 -51.29 -17.76
C ALA A 89 9.70 -49.97 -17.27
N THR A 90 9.02 -48.82 -17.41
CA THR A 90 9.51 -47.54 -16.86
C THR A 90 9.40 -47.53 -15.34
N ALA A 91 8.26 -47.95 -14.78
CA ALA A 91 8.04 -48.11 -13.34
C ALA A 91 9.03 -49.10 -12.71
N GLU A 92 9.23 -50.27 -13.34
CA GLU A 92 10.21 -51.26 -12.87
C GLU A 92 11.64 -50.69 -12.87
N ALA A 93 12.02 -49.93 -13.90
CA ALA A 93 13.32 -49.28 -13.98
C ALA A 93 13.49 -48.15 -12.94
N ALA A 94 12.43 -47.39 -12.65
CA ALA A 94 12.40 -46.36 -11.62
C ALA A 94 12.51 -46.97 -10.22
N ALA A 95 11.74 -48.03 -9.92
CA ALA A 95 11.83 -48.77 -8.66
C ALA A 95 13.25 -49.32 -8.43
N GLN A 96 13.88 -49.86 -9.48
CA GLN A 96 15.27 -50.32 -9.43
C GLN A 96 16.31 -49.20 -9.28
N ARG A 97 16.03 -47.96 -9.70
CA ARG A 97 16.88 -46.80 -9.39
C ARG A 97 16.66 -46.37 -7.93
N ALA A 98 15.43 -46.12 -7.52
CA ALA A 98 15.08 -45.76 -6.15
C ALA A 98 15.67 -46.72 -5.09
N GLN A 99 15.56 -48.04 -5.31
CA GLN A 99 16.13 -49.01 -4.37
C GLN A 99 17.67 -48.95 -4.30
N ARG A 100 18.37 -48.66 -5.41
CA ARG A 100 19.83 -48.47 -5.43
C ARG A 100 20.25 -47.16 -4.77
N ASP A 101 19.56 -46.07 -5.08
CA ASP A 101 19.89 -44.74 -4.59
C ASP A 101 19.63 -44.64 -3.08
N LEU A 102 18.58 -45.28 -2.57
CA LEU A 102 18.34 -45.43 -1.13
C LEU A 102 19.42 -46.27 -0.42
N GLN A 103 19.89 -47.37 -1.05
CA GLN A 103 21.03 -48.13 -0.52
C GLN A 103 22.33 -47.32 -0.54
N GLN A 104 22.55 -46.51 -1.58
CA GLN A 104 23.72 -45.64 -1.70
C GLN A 104 23.68 -44.49 -0.67
N LEU A 105 22.52 -43.86 -0.46
CA LEU A 105 22.29 -42.86 0.58
C LEU A 105 22.54 -43.39 1.99
N LEU A 106 22.06 -44.61 2.29
CA LEU A 106 22.32 -45.27 3.56
C LEU A 106 23.82 -45.57 3.76
N ALA A 107 24.54 -45.91 2.69
CA ALA A 107 25.98 -46.15 2.75
C ALA A 107 26.82 -44.85 2.85
N THR A 108 26.42 -43.77 2.18
CA THR A 108 27.14 -42.48 2.21
C THR A 108 26.95 -41.77 3.55
N THR A 109 25.71 -41.66 4.03
CA THR A 109 25.37 -41.04 5.33
C THR A 109 26.01 -41.79 6.50
N ALA A 110 26.08 -43.13 6.46
CA ALA A 110 26.79 -43.94 7.46
C ALA A 110 28.29 -43.61 7.61
N ALA A 111 28.90 -42.99 6.58
CA ALA A 111 30.31 -42.58 6.58
C ALA A 111 30.51 -41.08 6.90
N MET A 112 29.43 -40.33 7.17
CA MET A 112 29.46 -38.88 7.42
C MET A 112 29.15 -38.57 8.88
N PRO A 113 30.12 -38.07 9.68
CA PRO A 113 29.87 -37.65 11.06
C PRO A 113 28.85 -36.51 11.11
N GLY A 114 27.84 -36.59 11.98
CA GLY A 114 26.78 -35.59 12.10
C GLY A 114 25.50 -35.89 11.32
N PHE A 115 25.46 -36.99 10.54
CA PHE A 115 24.30 -37.41 9.74
C PHE A 115 23.44 -38.50 10.41
N GLU A 116 23.50 -38.62 11.75
CA GLU A 116 22.85 -39.71 12.49
C GLU A 116 21.30 -39.63 12.46
N ARG A 117 20.72 -38.44 12.29
CA ARG A 117 19.26 -38.25 12.15
C ARG A 117 18.81 -38.59 10.73
N SER A 118 19.59 -38.22 9.72
CA SER A 118 19.42 -38.56 8.32
C SER A 118 19.40 -40.07 8.11
N GLN A 119 20.43 -40.76 8.63
CA GLN A 119 20.53 -42.21 8.56
C GLN A 119 19.30 -42.88 9.20
N LYS A 120 18.82 -42.38 10.34
CA LYS A 120 17.61 -42.89 11.00
C LYS A 120 16.35 -42.76 10.13
N GLN A 121 16.16 -41.63 9.45
CA GLN A 121 14.99 -41.42 8.59
C GLN A 121 15.08 -42.20 7.27
N LEU A 122 16.28 -42.34 6.69
CA LEU A 122 16.52 -43.21 5.53
C LEU A 122 16.26 -44.69 5.85
N LEU A 123 16.59 -45.15 7.06
CA LEU A 123 16.24 -46.51 7.52
C LEU A 123 14.72 -46.68 7.69
N ALA A 124 14.02 -45.66 8.19
CA ALA A 124 12.55 -45.67 8.28
C ALA A 124 11.90 -45.68 6.88
N LEU A 125 12.45 -44.91 5.92
CA LEU A 125 12.04 -44.94 4.51
C LEU A 125 12.23 -46.33 3.90
N GLN A 126 13.39 -46.96 4.11
CA GLN A 126 13.65 -48.32 3.62
C GLN A 126 12.67 -49.33 4.21
N GLN A 127 12.37 -49.27 5.51
CA GLN A 127 11.38 -50.14 6.14
C GLN A 127 9.96 -49.93 5.56
N ARG A 128 9.54 -48.66 5.38
CA ARG A 128 8.21 -48.33 4.88
C ARG A 128 8.05 -48.74 3.41
N HIS A 129 9.04 -48.45 2.57
CA HIS A 129 9.07 -48.83 1.14
C HIS A 129 9.06 -50.35 0.92
N VAL A 130 9.79 -51.12 1.73
CA VAL A 130 9.76 -52.60 1.68
C VAL A 130 8.42 -53.18 2.15
N SER A 131 7.66 -52.46 2.98
CA SER A 131 6.37 -52.93 3.53
C SER A 131 5.15 -52.70 2.62
N THR A 132 5.28 -51.91 1.56
CA THR A 132 4.13 -51.52 0.70
C THR A 132 4.01 -52.37 -0.56
N THR A 133 3.03 -53.28 -0.58
CA THR A 133 2.69 -54.14 -1.74
C THR A 133 1.29 -53.84 -2.32
N ALA A 134 0.75 -52.64 -2.13
CA ALA A 134 -0.56 -52.21 -2.63
C ALA A 134 -0.60 -50.71 -2.93
N ALA A 135 -1.42 -50.29 -3.91
CA ALA A 135 -1.44 -48.94 -4.47
C ALA A 135 -1.73 -47.82 -3.44
N SER A 136 -2.45 -48.10 -2.36
CA SER A 136 -2.74 -47.12 -1.29
C SER A 136 -1.54 -46.80 -0.37
N GLY A 137 -0.38 -47.43 -0.57
CA GLY A 137 0.80 -47.25 0.29
C GLY A 137 1.69 -46.04 -0.04
N TYR A 138 1.62 -45.49 -1.25
CA TYR A 138 2.63 -44.54 -1.74
C TYR A 138 2.67 -43.22 -0.96
N SER A 139 1.52 -42.67 -0.54
CA SER A 139 1.46 -41.44 0.25
C SER A 139 2.32 -41.50 1.53
N GLY A 140 2.35 -42.66 2.19
CA GLY A 140 3.21 -42.90 3.34
C GLY A 140 4.70 -43.05 3.01
N VAL A 141 5.03 -43.60 1.83
CA VAL A 141 6.42 -43.66 1.35
C VAL A 141 6.93 -42.26 1.00
N SER A 142 6.09 -41.45 0.35
CA SER A 142 6.37 -40.04 0.02
C SER A 142 6.56 -39.18 1.27
N GLU A 143 5.62 -39.22 2.23
CA GLU A 143 5.74 -38.58 3.55
C GLU A 143 7.07 -38.92 4.24
N GLN A 144 7.43 -40.20 4.25
CA GLN A 144 8.67 -40.68 4.87
C GLN A 144 9.94 -40.29 4.09
N ALA A 145 9.82 -40.06 2.79
CA ALA A 145 10.92 -39.56 1.95
C ALA A 145 11.17 -38.07 2.19
N PHE A 146 10.13 -37.23 2.22
CA PHE A 146 10.28 -35.83 2.58
C PHE A 146 10.78 -35.65 4.03
N ALA A 147 10.38 -36.52 4.97
CA ALA A 147 10.96 -36.55 6.32
C ALA A 147 12.45 -36.97 6.37
N ALA A 148 12.94 -37.74 5.39
CA ALA A 148 14.35 -38.06 5.26
C ALA A 148 15.16 -36.92 4.59
N LEU A 149 14.57 -36.22 3.62
CA LEU A 149 15.14 -35.00 3.04
C LEU A 149 15.25 -33.86 4.06
N ASP A 150 14.24 -33.68 4.92
CA ASP A 150 14.25 -32.72 6.03
C ASP A 150 15.41 -32.99 7.01
N ALA A 151 15.61 -34.26 7.39
CA ALA A 151 16.74 -34.66 8.22
C ALA A 151 18.09 -34.44 7.52
N LEU A 152 18.21 -34.76 6.23
CA LEU A 152 19.42 -34.50 5.44
C LEU A 152 19.73 -33.01 5.32
N ARG A 153 18.73 -32.14 5.24
CA ARG A 153 18.90 -30.68 5.25
C ARG A 153 19.37 -30.21 6.62
N ASP A 154 18.76 -30.66 7.70
CA ASP A 154 19.12 -30.23 9.05
C ASP A 154 20.53 -30.71 9.47
N ASP A 155 20.90 -31.96 9.13
CA ASP A 155 22.22 -32.54 9.44
C ASP A 155 23.34 -31.95 8.54
N SER A 156 23.01 -31.39 7.38
CA SER A 156 23.99 -30.83 6.43
C SER A 156 24.84 -29.67 6.98
N GLN A 157 24.35 -29.01 8.04
CA GLN A 157 24.91 -27.79 8.62
C GLN A 157 25.15 -26.65 7.61
N LEU A 158 24.40 -26.61 6.51
CA LEU A 158 24.48 -25.55 5.51
C LEU A 158 24.12 -24.18 6.14
N VAL A 159 25.13 -23.35 6.34
CA VAL A 159 24.98 -22.05 7.01
C VAL A 159 24.47 -21.02 6.01
N TYR A 160 23.34 -20.39 6.32
CA TYR A 160 22.67 -19.38 5.51
C TYR A 160 23.46 -18.05 5.32
N THR A 161 24.69 -17.96 5.84
CA THR A 161 25.58 -16.78 5.84
C THR A 161 27.04 -17.24 5.81
N PRO A 162 27.99 -16.49 5.20
CA PRO A 162 27.99 -15.04 5.03
C PRO A 162 27.67 -14.51 3.62
N TYR A 163 27.46 -15.36 2.61
CA TYR A 163 27.29 -14.96 1.21
C TYR A 163 25.79 -14.89 0.80
N ILE A 164 25.39 -13.80 0.14
CA ILE A 164 23.98 -13.46 -0.12
C ILE A 164 23.39 -14.34 -1.23
N GLU A 165 24.20 -14.64 -2.23
CA GLU A 165 23.90 -15.48 -3.36
C GLU A 165 23.86 -16.98 -2.97
N SER A 166 24.73 -17.42 -2.05
CA SER A 166 24.65 -18.75 -1.41
C SER A 166 23.32 -18.94 -0.68
N TYR A 167 22.84 -17.93 0.06
CA TYR A 167 21.53 -17.97 0.72
C TYR A 167 20.40 -18.25 -0.29
N HIS A 168 20.38 -17.54 -1.42
CA HIS A 168 19.33 -17.71 -2.43
C HIS A 168 19.40 -19.08 -3.13
N LEU A 169 20.60 -19.61 -3.38
CA LEU A 169 20.77 -20.98 -3.89
C LEU A 169 20.30 -22.05 -2.89
N VAL A 170 20.60 -21.90 -1.60
CA VAL A 170 20.14 -22.83 -0.54
C VAL A 170 18.61 -22.81 -0.44
N VAL A 171 17.98 -21.63 -0.41
CA VAL A 171 16.51 -21.49 -0.33
C VAL A 171 15.81 -22.04 -1.58
N ALA A 172 16.32 -21.78 -2.78
CA ALA A 172 15.79 -22.36 -4.01
C ALA A 172 15.87 -23.90 -3.99
N THR A 173 17.05 -24.44 -3.68
CA THR A 173 17.33 -25.89 -3.82
C THR A 173 16.72 -26.74 -2.69
N LEU A 174 16.67 -26.23 -1.45
CA LEU A 174 16.36 -27.03 -0.25
C LEU A 174 15.07 -26.62 0.47
N ILE A 175 14.32 -25.67 -0.09
CA ILE A 175 12.97 -25.30 0.37
C ILE A 175 12.02 -25.33 -0.82
N TYR A 176 12.17 -24.41 -1.79
CA TYR A 176 11.13 -24.24 -2.81
C TYR A 176 11.13 -25.29 -3.94
N SER A 177 12.27 -25.90 -4.28
CA SER A 177 12.27 -27.08 -5.17
C SER A 177 11.52 -28.26 -4.54
N PRO A 178 11.82 -28.70 -3.29
CA PRO A 178 11.01 -29.69 -2.57
C PRO A 178 9.52 -29.34 -2.49
N ASP A 179 9.16 -28.11 -2.09
CA ASP A 179 7.77 -27.64 -2.02
C ASP A 179 7.02 -27.75 -3.38
N ALA A 180 7.73 -27.55 -4.49
CA ALA A 180 7.19 -27.67 -5.84
C ALA A 180 7.06 -29.15 -6.27
N THR A 181 8.09 -29.97 -6.03
CA THR A 181 8.06 -31.42 -6.31
C THR A 181 6.98 -32.13 -5.49
N GLU A 182 6.80 -31.79 -4.21
CA GLU A 182 5.72 -32.36 -3.41
C GLU A 182 4.34 -31.93 -3.94
N SER A 183 4.19 -30.67 -4.35
CA SER A 183 2.94 -30.17 -4.94
C SER A 183 2.62 -30.81 -6.29
N LEU A 184 3.63 -31.20 -7.07
CA LEU A 184 3.49 -32.00 -8.29
C LEU A 184 3.03 -33.42 -7.93
N THR A 185 3.73 -34.06 -6.98
CA THR A 185 3.41 -35.42 -6.50
C THR A 185 1.98 -35.54 -5.97
N ARG A 186 1.46 -34.52 -5.28
CA ARG A 186 0.06 -34.49 -4.82
C ARG A 186 -0.96 -34.25 -5.94
N LEU A 187 -0.56 -33.66 -7.08
CA LEU A 187 -1.42 -33.40 -8.24
C LEU A 187 -1.45 -34.60 -9.20
N ASP A 188 -0.31 -35.28 -9.34
CA ASP A 188 -0.11 -36.47 -10.16
C ASP A 188 -0.72 -37.73 -9.50
N ALA A 189 -0.67 -37.83 -8.17
CA ALA A 189 -1.40 -38.85 -7.41
C ALA A 189 -2.93 -38.62 -7.31
N ALA A 190 -3.51 -37.74 -8.14
CA ALA A 190 -4.94 -37.44 -8.18
C ALA A 190 -5.57 -37.91 -9.51
N ASN A 191 -6.89 -38.12 -9.53
CA ASN A 191 -7.60 -38.66 -10.70
C ASN A 191 -7.44 -37.79 -11.96
N ASP A 192 -7.34 -38.45 -13.13
CA ASP A 192 -7.38 -37.79 -14.45
C ASP A 192 -8.53 -36.77 -14.56
N PRO A 193 -8.38 -35.67 -15.33
CA PRO A 193 -9.41 -34.66 -15.51
C PRO A 193 -10.78 -35.23 -15.90
N SER A 194 -10.88 -36.20 -16.81
CA SER A 194 -12.17 -36.82 -17.18
C SER A 194 -12.81 -37.63 -16.03
N GLN A 195 -11.99 -38.25 -15.19
CA GLN A 195 -12.40 -39.11 -14.08
C GLN A 195 -12.74 -38.32 -12.80
N ALA A 196 -12.22 -37.10 -12.66
CA ALA A 196 -12.30 -36.31 -11.43
C ALA A 196 -13.70 -35.81 -11.03
N GLY A 197 -14.67 -35.71 -11.95
CA GLY A 197 -16.04 -35.28 -11.61
C GLY A 197 -16.10 -33.96 -10.84
N ASP A 198 -16.65 -33.99 -9.63
CA ASP A 198 -16.75 -32.83 -8.72
C ASP A 198 -15.38 -32.39 -8.15
N ASP A 199 -14.40 -33.30 -8.04
CA ASP A 199 -13.04 -33.02 -7.53
C ASP A 199 -12.21 -32.15 -8.48
N ARG A 200 -12.72 -31.80 -9.67
CA ARG A 200 -12.11 -30.82 -10.58
C ARG A 200 -11.81 -29.47 -9.90
N ALA A 201 -12.58 -29.09 -8.89
CA ALA A 201 -12.28 -27.91 -8.07
C ALA A 201 -10.99 -28.08 -7.23
N MET A 202 -10.76 -29.28 -6.69
CA MET A 202 -9.57 -29.62 -5.92
C MET A 202 -8.32 -29.71 -6.81
N LEU A 203 -8.41 -30.38 -7.97
CA LEU A 203 -7.33 -30.40 -8.98
C LEU A 203 -6.91 -28.97 -9.39
N ARG A 204 -7.87 -28.06 -9.53
CA ARG A 204 -7.61 -26.67 -9.89
C ARG A 204 -6.85 -25.92 -8.79
N GLU A 205 -7.17 -26.12 -7.52
CA GLU A 205 -6.43 -25.49 -6.41
C GLU A 205 -5.05 -26.14 -6.22
N GLN A 206 -4.92 -27.46 -6.39
CA GLN A 206 -3.63 -28.16 -6.37
C GLN A 206 -2.70 -27.66 -7.49
N LEU A 207 -3.20 -27.54 -8.73
CA LEU A 207 -2.45 -26.95 -9.84
C LEU A 207 -2.10 -25.47 -9.58
N THR A 208 -3.00 -24.70 -8.95
CA THR A 208 -2.70 -23.31 -8.55
C THR A 208 -1.62 -23.26 -7.48
N GLN A 209 -1.62 -24.18 -6.50
CA GLN A 209 -0.58 -24.29 -5.48
C GLN A 209 0.78 -24.71 -6.08
N LEU A 210 0.78 -25.64 -7.03
CA LEU A 210 1.97 -26.03 -7.80
C LEU A 210 2.54 -24.85 -8.60
N GLN A 211 1.70 -24.06 -9.26
CA GLN A 211 2.11 -22.82 -9.93
C GLN A 211 2.72 -21.81 -8.94
N ARG A 212 2.10 -21.61 -7.76
CA ARG A 212 2.64 -20.72 -6.71
C ARG A 212 4.02 -21.16 -6.23
N ASN A 213 4.24 -22.46 -6.02
CA ASN A 213 5.52 -22.99 -5.56
C ASN A 213 6.59 -22.97 -6.66
N HIS A 214 6.25 -23.30 -7.91
CA HIS A 214 7.17 -23.17 -9.04
C HIS A 214 7.66 -21.74 -9.25
N VAL A 215 6.77 -20.73 -9.15
CA VAL A 215 7.14 -19.31 -9.28
C VAL A 215 8.07 -18.86 -8.14
N ARG A 216 7.87 -19.34 -6.91
CA ARG A 216 8.79 -19.06 -5.78
C ARG A 216 10.18 -19.66 -6.01
N PHE A 217 10.23 -20.94 -6.38
CA PHE A 217 11.49 -21.63 -6.71
C PHE A 217 12.25 -20.91 -7.82
N ARG A 218 11.55 -20.57 -8.92
CA ARG A 218 12.14 -19.84 -10.04
C ARG A 218 12.61 -18.44 -9.66
N HIS A 219 11.89 -17.71 -8.80
CA HIS A 219 12.30 -16.37 -8.34
C HIS A 219 13.62 -16.40 -7.55
N GLU A 220 13.73 -17.31 -6.58
CA GLU A 220 14.96 -17.45 -5.79
C GLU A 220 16.12 -17.94 -6.65
N LEU A 221 15.89 -18.85 -7.59
CA LEU A 221 16.91 -19.35 -8.53
C LEU A 221 17.41 -18.25 -9.48
N ASP A 222 16.52 -17.43 -10.06
CA ASP A 222 16.94 -16.29 -10.90
C ASP A 222 17.71 -15.25 -10.10
N LYS A 223 17.24 -14.94 -8.88
CA LYS A 223 17.91 -14.00 -7.99
C LYS A 223 19.29 -14.50 -7.58
N ALA A 224 19.43 -15.80 -7.31
CA ALA A 224 20.69 -16.44 -7.04
C ALA A 224 21.67 -16.34 -8.22
N MET A 225 21.24 -16.78 -9.42
CA MET A 225 22.08 -16.76 -10.62
C MET A 225 22.54 -15.33 -10.99
N GLY A 226 21.68 -14.34 -10.79
CA GLY A 226 22.01 -12.92 -11.01
C GLY A 226 22.92 -12.28 -9.97
N LEU A 227 23.20 -12.94 -8.83
CA LEU A 227 24.08 -12.46 -7.76
C LEU A 227 25.40 -13.23 -7.65
N LEU A 228 25.62 -14.28 -8.46
CA LEU A 228 26.89 -15.01 -8.51
C LEU A 228 28.06 -14.10 -8.93
N GLU A 229 29.11 -14.02 -8.11
CA GLU A 229 30.33 -13.22 -8.40
C GLU A 229 31.00 -13.60 -9.74
N GLN A 230 30.84 -14.86 -10.16
CA GLN A 230 31.25 -15.37 -11.47
C GLN A 230 30.09 -16.21 -12.05
N PRO A 231 29.16 -15.58 -12.79
CA PRO A 231 28.01 -16.28 -13.36
C PRO A 231 28.48 -17.26 -14.45
N ASP A 232 27.88 -18.44 -14.47
CA ASP A 232 28.13 -19.47 -15.49
C ASP A 232 27.00 -19.37 -16.53
N PRO A 233 27.26 -18.86 -17.74
CA PRO A 233 26.21 -18.64 -18.74
C PRO A 233 25.58 -19.96 -19.21
N ALA A 234 26.32 -21.08 -19.21
CA ALA A 234 25.76 -22.36 -19.63
C ALA A 234 24.77 -22.93 -18.59
N LEU A 235 25.01 -22.71 -17.29
CA LEU A 235 24.03 -23.03 -16.25
C LEU A 235 22.83 -22.08 -16.29
N ALA A 236 23.04 -20.78 -16.53
CA ALA A 236 21.95 -19.80 -16.62
C ALA A 236 21.04 -20.05 -17.83
N ASP A 237 21.61 -20.32 -19.01
CA ASP A 237 20.86 -20.65 -20.23
C ASP A 237 20.09 -21.97 -20.08
N ALA A 238 20.69 -22.98 -19.44
CA ALA A 238 20.00 -24.22 -19.09
C ALA A 238 18.82 -23.97 -18.12
N ALA A 239 19.03 -23.21 -17.05
CA ALA A 239 17.96 -22.86 -16.12
C ALA A 239 16.80 -22.10 -16.83
N ASN A 240 17.12 -21.23 -17.79
CA ASN A 240 16.13 -20.50 -18.59
C ASN A 240 15.37 -21.42 -19.55
N ALA A 241 16.04 -22.38 -20.19
CA ALA A 241 15.41 -23.40 -21.04
C ALA A 241 14.41 -24.24 -20.23
N GLU A 242 14.82 -24.75 -19.06
CA GLU A 242 13.98 -25.65 -18.26
C GLU A 242 12.86 -24.92 -17.53
N ALA A 243 13.07 -23.67 -17.12
CA ALA A 243 11.98 -22.82 -16.66
C ALA A 243 10.96 -22.54 -17.78
N THR A 244 11.40 -22.47 -19.04
CA THR A 244 10.48 -22.33 -20.17
C THR A 244 9.68 -23.62 -20.37
N ARG A 245 10.33 -24.80 -20.40
CA ARG A 245 9.64 -26.11 -20.48
C ARG A 245 8.62 -26.29 -19.35
N ALA A 246 9.00 -25.99 -18.11
CA ALA A 246 8.11 -26.08 -16.94
C ALA A 246 6.90 -25.14 -17.05
N ASN A 247 7.09 -23.90 -17.51
CA ASN A 247 5.99 -22.96 -17.70
C ASN A 247 5.05 -23.40 -18.84
N ASP A 248 5.55 -24.00 -19.92
CA ASP A 248 4.72 -24.51 -21.02
C ASP A 248 3.99 -25.81 -20.65
N ALA A 249 4.58 -26.66 -19.82
CA ALA A 249 3.92 -27.80 -19.20
C ALA A 249 2.79 -27.35 -18.24
N LEU A 250 3.03 -26.34 -17.38
CA LEU A 250 2.01 -25.76 -16.50
C LEU A 250 0.82 -25.12 -17.27
N LYS A 251 1.07 -24.51 -18.44
CA LYS A 251 0.02 -24.03 -19.36
C LYS A 251 -0.76 -25.20 -19.99
N SER A 252 -0.07 -26.30 -20.30
CA SER A 252 -0.67 -27.50 -20.88
C SER A 252 -1.59 -28.21 -19.87
N LEU A 253 -1.17 -28.36 -18.61
CA LEU A 253 -2.02 -28.82 -17.51
C LEU A 253 -3.27 -27.94 -17.34
N ALA A 254 -3.09 -26.61 -17.29
CA ALA A 254 -4.19 -25.65 -17.19
C ALA A 254 -5.10 -25.59 -18.43
N THR A 255 -4.74 -26.28 -19.51
CA THR A 255 -5.54 -26.45 -20.73
C THR A 255 -6.26 -27.79 -20.72
N ALA A 256 -5.55 -28.88 -20.45
CA ALA A 256 -6.09 -30.22 -20.30
C ALA A 256 -7.19 -30.30 -19.23
N LEU A 257 -7.03 -29.64 -18.08
CA LEU A 257 -8.02 -29.57 -17.01
C LEU A 257 -9.39 -28.97 -17.42
N LYS A 258 -9.48 -28.31 -18.60
CA LYS A 258 -10.72 -27.79 -19.17
C LYS A 258 -11.45 -28.80 -20.06
N GLY A 259 -10.73 -29.75 -20.65
CA GLY A 259 -11.32 -30.85 -21.43
C GLY A 259 -12.01 -31.87 -20.54
N SER A 260 -12.64 -32.89 -21.12
CA SER A 260 -13.34 -33.96 -20.40
C SER A 260 -13.42 -35.25 -21.22
N ASP A 261 -12.38 -35.50 -22.02
CA ASP A 261 -12.25 -36.65 -22.90
C ASP A 261 -10.86 -37.28 -22.73
N ALA A 262 -10.66 -38.48 -23.28
CA ALA A 262 -9.37 -39.18 -23.20
C ALA A 262 -8.21 -38.40 -23.86
N GLN A 263 -8.50 -37.42 -24.73
CA GLN A 263 -7.49 -36.54 -25.29
C GLN A 263 -7.00 -35.53 -24.24
N ALA A 264 -7.90 -34.98 -23.43
CA ALA A 264 -7.54 -34.16 -22.28
C ALA A 264 -6.69 -34.93 -21.26
N ASP A 265 -7.03 -36.19 -20.97
CA ASP A 265 -6.28 -37.01 -20.01
C ASP A 265 -4.86 -37.34 -20.52
N THR A 266 -4.73 -37.71 -21.80
CA THR A 266 -3.41 -37.91 -22.42
C THR A 266 -2.58 -36.63 -22.51
N GLN A 267 -3.22 -35.46 -22.67
CA GLN A 267 -2.53 -34.16 -22.59
C GLN A 267 -2.16 -33.77 -21.14
N TRP A 268 -2.96 -34.18 -20.15
CA TRP A 268 -2.69 -33.96 -18.73
C TRP A 268 -1.44 -34.73 -18.30
N ASN A 269 -1.43 -36.04 -18.52
CA ASN A 269 -0.33 -36.91 -18.07
C ASN A 269 1.00 -36.58 -18.81
N ALA A 270 0.97 -36.37 -20.13
CA ALA A 270 2.15 -35.91 -20.87
C ALA A 270 2.67 -34.52 -20.42
N ALA A 271 1.81 -33.69 -19.81
CA ALA A 271 2.21 -32.41 -19.22
C ALA A 271 2.66 -32.52 -17.75
N LEU A 272 2.22 -33.55 -17.01
CA LEU A 272 2.80 -33.91 -15.71
C LEU A 272 4.24 -34.43 -15.90
N ASP A 273 4.44 -35.37 -16.85
CA ASP A 273 5.76 -35.89 -17.24
C ASP A 273 6.74 -34.76 -17.58
N ALA A 274 6.34 -33.88 -18.51
CA ALA A 274 7.17 -32.77 -18.97
C ALA A 274 7.46 -31.75 -17.86
N LEU A 275 6.54 -31.56 -16.92
CA LEU A 275 6.76 -30.69 -15.76
C LEU A 275 7.69 -31.34 -14.73
N GLY A 276 7.54 -32.64 -14.46
CA GLY A 276 8.41 -33.40 -13.57
C GLY A 276 9.86 -33.40 -14.05
N GLN A 277 10.07 -33.70 -15.34
CA GLN A 277 11.39 -33.64 -15.98
C GLN A 277 12.00 -32.23 -15.89
N ALA A 278 11.25 -31.19 -16.26
CA ALA A 278 11.75 -29.81 -16.19
C ALA A 278 12.03 -29.33 -14.75
N MET A 279 11.22 -29.72 -13.76
CA MET A 279 11.50 -29.44 -12.35
C MET A 279 12.72 -30.21 -11.83
N GLN A 280 12.92 -31.46 -12.24
CA GLN A 280 14.08 -32.26 -11.88
C GLN A 280 15.37 -31.69 -12.49
N GLU A 281 15.36 -31.32 -13.77
CA GLU A 281 16.49 -30.65 -14.42
C GLU A 281 16.81 -29.32 -13.71
N LEU A 282 15.81 -28.45 -13.44
CA LEU A 282 15.99 -27.21 -12.68
C LEU A 282 16.58 -27.43 -11.27
N SER A 283 16.08 -28.44 -10.54
CA SER A 283 16.60 -28.79 -9.21
C SER A 283 18.07 -29.19 -9.29
N SER A 284 18.43 -30.01 -10.28
CA SER A 284 19.82 -30.41 -10.55
C SER A 284 20.73 -29.22 -10.92
N ILE A 285 20.19 -28.22 -11.65
CA ILE A 285 20.92 -27.00 -12.04
C ILE A 285 21.14 -26.09 -10.81
N SER A 286 20.13 -25.94 -9.95
CA SER A 286 20.25 -25.15 -8.71
C SER A 286 21.28 -25.75 -7.74
N LEU A 287 21.29 -27.09 -7.58
CA LEU A 287 22.28 -27.79 -6.79
C LEU A 287 23.69 -27.71 -7.40
N GLN A 288 23.82 -27.80 -8.74
CA GLN A 288 25.11 -27.62 -9.42
C GLN A 288 25.68 -26.20 -9.25
N ALA A 289 24.83 -25.17 -9.31
CA ALA A 289 25.25 -23.79 -9.04
C ALA A 289 25.74 -23.64 -7.59
N LEU A 290 25.01 -24.22 -6.63
CA LEU A 290 25.34 -24.21 -5.20
C LEU A 290 26.68 -24.92 -4.91
N GLN A 291 26.90 -26.09 -5.51
CA GLN A 291 28.17 -26.81 -5.41
C GLN A 291 29.33 -25.99 -6.02
N ARG A 292 29.19 -25.51 -7.27
CA ARG A 292 30.25 -24.72 -7.95
C ARG A 292 30.59 -23.44 -7.18
N GLN A 293 29.65 -22.86 -6.44
CA GLN A 293 29.95 -21.73 -5.55
C GLN A 293 30.77 -22.15 -4.32
N SER A 294 30.34 -23.17 -3.57
CA SER A 294 31.07 -23.59 -2.36
C SER A 294 32.48 -24.12 -2.68
N GLU A 295 32.68 -24.73 -3.87
CA GLU A 295 34.01 -25.10 -4.38
C GLU A 295 34.95 -23.88 -4.54
N ARG A 296 34.44 -22.74 -5.01
CA ARG A 296 35.22 -21.49 -5.16
C ARG A 296 35.61 -20.92 -3.79
N HIS A 297 34.66 -20.79 -2.87
CA HIS A 297 34.91 -20.30 -1.50
C HIS A 297 35.99 -21.11 -0.77
N LEU A 298 36.01 -22.45 -0.95
CA LEU A 298 37.05 -23.32 -0.42
C LEU A 298 38.44 -23.07 -1.04
N VAL A 299 38.50 -22.79 -2.35
CA VAL A 299 39.75 -22.48 -3.06
C VAL A 299 40.34 -21.14 -2.59
N ASP A 300 39.52 -20.10 -2.45
CA ASP A 300 40.00 -18.78 -2.07
C ASP A 300 40.43 -18.70 -0.59
N ALA A 301 39.69 -19.35 0.31
CA ALA A 301 40.13 -19.54 1.70
C ALA A 301 41.49 -20.25 1.79
N ARG A 302 41.72 -21.26 0.94
CA ARG A 302 42.99 -22.00 0.86
C ARG A 302 44.13 -21.19 0.24
N ASN A 303 43.85 -20.38 -0.77
CA ASN A 303 44.84 -19.49 -1.40
C ASN A 303 45.34 -18.41 -0.43
N ALA A 304 44.43 -17.78 0.33
CA ALA A 304 44.77 -16.82 1.37
C ALA A 304 45.70 -17.42 2.45
N MET A 305 45.46 -18.69 2.83
CA MET A 305 46.32 -19.39 3.80
C MET A 305 47.75 -19.61 3.29
N TYR A 306 47.95 -20.00 2.02
CA TYR A 306 49.30 -20.26 1.50
C TYR A 306 50.16 -18.99 1.39
N GLN A 307 49.57 -17.86 1.02
CA GLN A 307 50.31 -16.59 0.88
C GLN A 307 50.89 -16.12 2.23
N ALA A 308 50.14 -16.28 3.33
CA ALA A 308 50.59 -15.89 4.67
C ALA A 308 51.80 -16.69 5.18
N VAL A 309 51.86 -17.99 4.88
CA VAL A 309 52.93 -18.89 5.35
C VAL A 309 54.25 -18.68 4.59
N ALA A 310 54.18 -18.37 3.30
CA ALA A 310 55.35 -18.16 2.45
C ALA A 310 56.19 -16.96 2.90
N GLY A 311 55.56 -15.81 3.21
CA GLY A 311 56.24 -14.57 3.55
C GLY A 311 57.10 -14.64 4.81
N LEU A 312 56.64 -15.36 5.85
CA LEU A 312 57.35 -15.45 7.13
C LEU A 312 58.58 -16.38 7.08
N SER A 313 58.57 -17.37 6.20
CA SER A 313 59.64 -18.38 6.10
C SER A 313 60.95 -17.80 5.53
N LEU A 314 60.85 -16.80 4.66
CA LEU A 314 61.98 -16.23 3.91
C LEU A 314 62.90 -15.36 4.79
N LEU A 315 62.34 -14.74 5.83
CA LEU A 315 63.05 -13.81 6.72
C LEU A 315 64.07 -14.50 7.65
N ALA A 316 63.91 -15.78 7.95
CA ALA A 316 64.75 -16.50 8.91
C ALA A 316 66.16 -16.86 8.39
N LEU A 317 66.33 -17.08 7.08
CA LEU A 317 67.57 -17.62 6.51
C LEU A 317 68.74 -16.63 6.46
N LEU A 318 68.47 -15.32 6.39
CA LEU A 318 69.49 -14.28 6.21
C LEU A 318 70.44 -14.09 7.40
N ILE A 319 70.01 -14.47 8.62
CA ILE A 319 70.73 -14.13 9.86
C ILE A 319 71.95 -15.04 10.10
N ALA A 320 71.94 -16.27 9.57
CA ALA A 320 72.96 -17.28 9.90
C ALA A 320 74.35 -17.05 9.27
N ALA A 321 74.41 -16.39 8.11
CA ALA A 321 75.63 -16.36 7.29
C ALA A 321 76.77 -15.45 7.82
N LEU A 322 76.46 -14.48 8.68
CA LEU A 322 77.37 -13.37 9.00
C LEU A 322 78.49 -13.73 10.01
N GLY A 323 78.34 -14.83 10.76
CA GLY A 323 79.17 -15.11 11.94
C GLY A 323 80.56 -15.72 11.73
N TRP A 324 80.90 -16.22 10.53
CA TRP A 324 82.04 -17.12 10.32
C TRP A 324 83.40 -16.42 10.05
N TYR A 325 83.39 -15.14 9.67
CA TYR A 325 84.51 -14.52 8.93
C TYR A 325 85.74 -14.07 9.76
N THR A 326 85.64 -13.90 11.08
CA THR A 326 86.42 -12.87 11.80
C THR A 326 87.70 -13.29 12.55
N LEU A 327 88.13 -14.56 12.52
CA LEU A 327 88.93 -15.13 13.62
C LEU A 327 90.47 -15.30 13.43
N SER A 328 91.07 -15.07 12.26
CA SER A 328 92.29 -15.82 11.86
C SER A 328 93.70 -15.16 11.86
N ASN A 329 93.88 -13.87 12.20
CA ASN A 329 94.93 -13.07 11.50
C ASN A 329 96.07 -12.37 12.32
N LEU A 330 96.45 -12.83 13.54
CA LEU A 330 97.12 -11.93 14.52
C LEU A 330 98.61 -12.14 14.91
N THR A 331 99.22 -13.33 14.84
CA THR A 331 100.37 -13.70 15.73
C THR A 331 101.80 -13.31 15.34
N ARG A 332 102.08 -12.88 14.11
CA ARG A 332 103.44 -12.97 13.53
C ARG A 332 104.21 -11.64 13.53
N ASN A 333 104.79 -11.14 14.66
CA ASN A 333 105.38 -9.77 14.64
C ASN A 333 106.35 -9.09 15.70
N VAL A 334 107.19 -9.51 16.70
CA VAL A 334 107.55 -8.82 18.05
C VAL A 334 108.69 -7.70 18.41
N ARG A 335 109.80 -7.31 17.69
CA ARG A 335 111.03 -6.56 18.21
C ARG A 335 111.88 -5.58 17.31
N ARG A 336 111.46 -5.00 16.16
CA ARG A 336 112.27 -4.11 15.22
C ARG A 336 112.84 -2.78 15.83
N ALA A 337 112.85 -2.62 17.15
CA ALA A 337 111.70 -2.00 17.79
C ALA A 337 111.90 -0.68 18.53
N ALA A 338 113.00 -0.54 19.27
CA ALA A 338 113.05 0.41 20.38
C ALA A 338 113.18 1.89 19.93
N ALA A 339 113.24 2.14 18.61
CA ALA A 339 113.52 3.44 18.03
C ALA A 339 112.36 4.46 18.11
N VAL A 340 111.11 3.99 18.13
CA VAL A 340 109.94 4.86 17.89
C VAL A 340 109.50 5.67 19.12
N ALA A 341 109.64 5.13 20.32
CA ALA A 341 109.16 5.80 21.54
C ALA A 341 109.84 7.16 21.82
N ALA A 342 110.97 7.47 21.17
CA ALA A 342 111.63 8.76 21.32
C ALA A 342 110.80 9.93 20.75
N ASN A 343 110.09 9.73 19.64
CA ASN A 343 109.47 10.82 18.89
C ASN A 343 108.05 11.15 19.40
N ILE A 344 107.32 10.12 19.87
CA ILE A 344 105.96 10.23 20.42
C ILE A 344 105.89 11.16 21.63
N ALA A 345 106.93 11.17 22.46
CA ALA A 345 106.97 11.93 23.70
C ALA A 345 106.92 13.46 23.53
N GLN A 346 107.06 13.97 22.29
CA GLN A 346 107.00 15.40 21.96
C GLN A 346 105.70 15.80 21.23
N GLY A 347 104.73 14.89 21.08
CA GLY A 347 103.45 15.18 20.42
C GLY A 347 103.49 15.25 18.88
N MET A 348 104.65 14.97 18.27
CA MET A 348 104.79 14.82 16.82
C MET A 348 104.43 13.38 16.43
N LEU A 349 103.31 13.18 15.73
CA LEU A 349 102.70 11.86 15.52
C LEU A 349 102.65 11.40 14.05
N ASP A 350 103.23 12.17 13.13
CA ASP A 350 103.00 11.99 11.67
C ASP A 350 104.10 11.22 10.93
N GLU A 351 105.19 10.83 11.61
CA GLU A 351 106.34 10.17 11.00
C GLU A 351 106.07 8.68 10.69
N ARG A 352 106.42 8.24 9.47
CA ARG A 352 106.09 6.89 8.95
C ARG A 352 107.11 5.82 9.34
N ILE A 353 106.63 4.85 10.10
CA ILE A 353 107.43 3.74 10.64
C ILE A 353 107.25 2.49 9.76
N VAL A 354 108.22 2.25 8.86
CA VAL A 354 108.17 1.12 7.91
C VAL A 354 108.95 -0.09 8.45
N PRO A 355 108.33 -1.28 8.58
CA PRO A 355 108.94 -2.39 9.31
C PRO A 355 109.36 -3.58 8.39
N PRO A 356 110.65 -4.06 8.37
CA PRO A 356 111.12 -5.17 7.49
C PRO A 356 110.69 -6.63 7.82
N SER A 357 111.07 -7.28 8.93
CA SER A 357 110.72 -8.71 9.22
C SER A 357 109.69 -9.00 10.34
N ARG A 358 108.79 -9.95 10.07
CA ARG A 358 107.59 -10.35 10.85
C ARG A 358 107.84 -11.42 11.95
N ASP A 359 109.07 -11.76 12.31
CA ASP A 359 109.39 -12.72 13.38
C ASP A 359 109.00 -12.18 14.77
N GLU A 360 109.56 -12.67 15.89
CA GLU A 360 109.62 -11.87 17.13
C GLU A 360 110.34 -10.53 16.91
N THR A 361 110.73 -10.18 15.68
CA THR A 361 111.25 -9.01 14.96
C THR A 361 110.43 -7.73 14.74
N GLY A 362 109.13 -7.53 15.06
CA GLY A 362 108.42 -6.24 14.81
C GLY A 362 107.74 -5.38 15.92
N GLN A 363 107.07 -5.95 16.92
CA GLN A 363 105.93 -5.41 17.64
C GLN A 363 106.30 -4.64 18.90
N LEU A 364 107.58 -4.39 19.14
CA LEU A 364 107.99 -3.27 19.95
C LEU A 364 108.21 -2.01 19.05
N LEU A 365 108.43 -2.12 17.71
CA LEU A 365 108.09 -1.00 16.79
C LEU A 365 106.59 -0.92 16.73
N ASP A 366 105.89 -2.04 16.58
CA ASP A 366 104.43 -1.99 16.45
C ASP A 366 103.74 -1.55 17.74
N ASN A 367 104.25 -1.84 18.95
CA ASN A 367 103.68 -1.32 20.21
C ASN A 367 104.00 0.17 20.41
N MET A 368 105.11 0.66 19.85
CA MET A 368 105.44 2.08 19.88
C MET A 368 104.67 2.83 18.78
N ARG A 369 104.60 2.30 17.55
CA ARG A 369 103.70 2.72 16.47
C ARG A 369 102.23 2.65 16.92
N GLN A 370 101.84 1.67 17.73
CA GLN A 370 100.54 1.59 18.39
C GLN A 370 100.43 2.57 19.55
N MET A 371 101.50 3.01 20.21
CA MET A 371 101.41 4.11 21.17
C MET A 371 101.08 5.43 20.45
N GLN A 372 101.77 5.70 19.34
CA GLN A 372 101.52 6.82 18.41
C GLN A 372 100.10 6.74 17.82
N GLU A 373 99.79 5.60 17.20
CA GLU A 373 98.48 5.31 16.61
C GLU A 373 97.37 5.18 17.65
N GLN A 374 97.59 4.84 18.92
CA GLN A 374 96.51 4.81 19.92
C GLN A 374 96.23 6.21 20.46
N VAL A 375 97.23 7.10 20.58
CA VAL A 375 96.96 8.53 20.81
C VAL A 375 96.22 9.12 19.61
N GLN A 376 96.68 8.86 18.38
CA GLN A 376 95.96 9.27 17.16
C GLN A 376 94.59 8.58 17.03
N ARG A 377 94.41 7.32 17.43
CA ARG A 377 93.12 6.60 17.36
C ARG A 377 92.17 6.99 18.46
N VAL A 378 92.60 7.43 19.64
CA VAL A 378 91.69 8.05 20.61
C VAL A 378 91.20 9.38 20.04
N LEU A 379 92.09 10.24 19.55
CA LEU A 379 91.71 11.51 18.93
C LEU A 379 90.83 11.31 17.68
N ALA A 380 91.18 10.35 16.82
CA ALA A 380 90.42 10.02 15.61
C ALA A 380 89.10 9.31 15.92
N ALA A 381 89.02 8.44 16.93
CA ALA A 381 87.76 7.81 17.33
C ALA A 381 86.86 8.77 18.13
N GLN A 382 87.43 9.76 18.83
CA GLN A 382 86.68 10.85 19.46
C GLN A 382 86.14 11.82 18.39
N SER A 383 86.93 12.11 17.35
CA SER A 383 86.50 12.86 16.17
C SER A 383 85.48 12.08 15.32
N GLU A 384 85.66 10.77 15.14
CA GLU A 384 84.70 9.88 14.48
C GLU A 384 83.41 9.76 15.32
N MET A 385 83.50 9.69 16.65
CA MET A 385 82.35 9.73 17.54
C MET A 385 81.59 11.04 17.41
N ALA A 386 82.29 12.19 17.35
CA ALA A 386 81.68 13.48 17.06
C ALA A 386 80.99 13.48 15.69
N GLN A 387 81.72 13.20 14.60
CA GLN A 387 81.16 13.14 13.24
C GLN A 387 79.97 12.18 13.11
N ARG A 388 80.03 11.01 13.75
CA ARG A 388 78.92 10.04 13.77
C ARG A 388 77.72 10.56 14.57
N HIS A 389 77.95 11.25 15.69
CA HIS A 389 76.86 11.81 16.51
C HIS A 389 76.20 13.01 15.83
N ASP A 390 77.00 13.87 15.18
CA ASP A 390 76.52 14.97 14.35
C ASP A 390 75.76 14.46 13.11
N ALA A 391 76.21 13.33 12.53
CA ALA A 391 75.48 12.56 11.51
C ALA A 391 74.35 11.66 12.08
N GLY A 392 73.93 11.87 13.34
CA GLY A 392 72.77 11.22 13.95
C GLY A 392 72.97 9.80 14.51
N GLN A 393 74.11 9.16 14.33
CA GLN A 393 74.46 7.83 14.88
C GLN A 393 74.82 7.89 16.38
N ILE A 394 74.01 8.58 17.19
CA ILE A 394 74.29 8.88 18.60
C ILE A 394 74.45 7.62 19.49
N SER A 395 73.97 6.46 19.06
CA SER A 395 74.19 5.18 19.78
C SER A 395 75.65 4.73 19.75
N TYR A 396 76.47 5.20 18.79
CA TYR A 396 77.90 4.87 18.71
C TYR A 396 78.64 5.25 19.98
N ARG A 397 79.54 4.38 20.44
CA ARG A 397 80.50 4.64 21.51
C ARG A 397 81.87 4.31 20.98
N MET A 398 82.87 5.14 21.29
CA MET A 398 84.26 4.75 21.12
C MET A 398 84.47 3.42 21.84
N GLN A 399 85.13 2.44 21.23
CA GLN A 399 85.32 1.14 21.88
C GLN A 399 86.39 1.27 22.98
N ALA A 400 85.99 1.53 24.23
CA ALA A 400 86.90 1.76 25.35
C ALA A 400 87.89 0.60 25.56
N ASP A 401 87.46 -0.62 25.25
CA ASP A 401 88.28 -1.84 25.40
C ASP A 401 89.23 -2.07 24.20
N SER A 402 89.04 -1.35 23.09
CA SER A 402 89.98 -1.27 21.95
C SER A 402 91.14 -0.29 22.23
N PHE A 403 91.07 0.44 23.34
CA PHE A 403 92.14 1.29 23.87
C PHE A 403 92.71 0.65 25.15
N PRO A 404 94.04 0.67 25.39
CA PRO A 404 94.64 0.05 26.56
C PRO A 404 94.85 1.03 27.73
N GLY A 405 94.79 0.51 28.97
CA GLY A 405 95.25 1.20 30.18
C GLY A 405 94.55 2.54 30.46
N ALA A 406 95.32 3.62 30.64
CA ALA A 406 94.78 4.95 30.93
C ALA A 406 93.89 5.50 29.80
N TYR A 407 94.23 5.21 28.54
CA TYR A 407 93.41 5.57 27.38
C TYR A 407 92.06 4.85 27.39
N ALA A 408 92.04 3.59 27.82
CA ALA A 408 90.81 2.83 28.04
C ALA A 408 89.87 3.53 29.03
N THR A 409 90.44 4.08 30.11
CA THR A 409 89.69 4.82 31.14
C THR A 409 89.17 6.15 30.62
N MET A 410 90.01 6.98 29.98
CA MET A 410 89.58 8.24 29.37
C MET A 410 88.43 8.06 28.37
N VAL A 411 88.47 6.98 27.59
CA VAL A 411 87.40 6.61 26.66
C VAL A 411 86.17 6.04 27.37
N ARG A 412 86.33 5.24 28.44
CA ARG A 412 85.22 4.79 29.31
C ARG A 412 84.49 5.97 29.94
N ASP A 413 85.21 6.96 30.45
CA ASP A 413 84.65 8.15 31.10
C ASP A 413 83.91 9.03 30.09
N THR A 414 84.48 9.21 28.89
CA THR A 414 83.83 9.93 27.77
C THR A 414 82.54 9.21 27.32
N ASN A 415 82.58 7.88 27.23
CA ASN A 415 81.40 7.06 26.92
C ASN A 415 80.33 7.10 28.03
N ALA A 416 80.72 7.17 29.30
CA ALA A 416 79.81 7.27 30.43
C ALA A 416 79.11 8.64 30.46
N LEU A 417 79.86 9.72 30.22
CA LEU A 417 79.33 11.08 30.06
C LEU A 417 78.31 11.14 28.91
N VAL A 418 78.71 10.75 27.69
CA VAL A 418 77.82 10.76 26.52
C VAL A 418 76.65 9.77 26.69
N GLY A 419 76.87 8.64 27.36
CA GLY A 419 75.83 7.69 27.77
C GLY A 419 74.76 8.32 28.66
N SER A 420 75.16 9.06 29.69
CA SER A 420 74.24 9.76 30.61
C SER A 420 73.36 10.79 29.89
N HIS A 421 73.92 11.53 28.92
CA HIS A 421 73.14 12.50 28.15
C HIS A 421 72.20 11.85 27.14
N ILE A 422 72.57 10.70 26.58
CA ILE A 422 71.75 9.98 25.59
C ILE A 422 70.63 9.17 26.24
N ALA A 423 70.85 8.58 27.42
CA ALA A 423 69.79 7.91 28.17
C ALA A 423 68.58 8.84 28.40
N VAL A 424 68.85 10.09 28.82
CA VAL A 424 67.82 11.13 28.97
C VAL A 424 67.12 11.46 27.65
N LYS A 425 67.86 11.63 26.54
CA LYS A 425 67.27 11.91 25.21
C LYS A 425 66.36 10.77 24.74
N MET A 426 66.77 9.51 24.94
CA MET A 426 65.97 8.34 24.55
C MET A 426 64.72 8.18 25.41
N GLN A 427 64.80 8.43 26.72
CA GLN A 427 63.64 8.45 27.62
C GLN A 427 62.64 9.55 27.22
N LEU A 428 63.13 10.75 26.88
CA LEU A 428 62.31 11.85 26.38
C LEU A 428 61.56 11.46 25.10
N ALA A 429 62.26 10.86 24.13
CA ALA A 429 61.67 10.37 22.88
C ALA A 429 60.64 9.24 23.10
N GLN A 430 60.89 8.33 24.04
CA GLN A 430 59.97 7.25 24.37
C GLN A 430 58.65 7.77 24.96
N ILE A 431 58.70 8.78 25.85
CA ILE A 431 57.51 9.39 26.44
C ILE A 431 56.79 10.27 25.41
N MET A 432 57.51 11.07 24.61
CA MET A 432 56.91 11.82 23.49
C MET A 432 56.19 10.89 22.50
N SER A 433 56.74 9.70 22.22
CA SER A 433 56.09 8.71 21.36
C SER A 433 54.80 8.13 21.94
N ARG A 434 54.62 8.11 23.27
CA ARG A 434 53.33 7.75 23.90
C ARG A 434 52.35 8.92 23.87
N TYR A 435 52.80 10.13 24.19
CA TYR A 435 51.96 11.33 24.15
C TYR A 435 51.43 11.59 22.72
N ALA A 436 52.23 11.33 21.69
CA ALA A 436 51.84 11.49 20.28
C ALA A 436 50.73 10.52 19.82
N ILE A 437 50.53 9.40 20.50
CA ILE A 437 49.40 8.47 20.27
C ILE A 437 48.27 8.64 21.30
N GLY A 438 48.30 9.70 22.11
CA GLY A 438 47.30 10.01 23.13
C GLY A 438 47.47 9.29 24.48
N ASP A 439 48.51 8.45 24.63
CA ASP A 439 48.82 7.80 25.91
C ASP A 439 49.60 8.76 26.82
N LEU A 440 48.84 9.53 27.61
CA LEU A 440 49.36 10.43 28.63
C LEU A 440 49.54 9.75 30.01
N SER A 441 49.52 8.42 30.11
CA SER A 441 49.57 7.72 31.40
C SER A 441 50.92 7.88 32.12
N GLN A 442 52.04 7.90 31.38
CA GLN A 442 53.38 7.96 31.96
C GLN A 442 53.76 9.38 32.38
N ASP A 443 54.62 9.48 33.40
CA ASP A 443 55.26 10.73 33.86
C ASP A 443 56.76 10.70 33.55
N MET A 444 57.35 11.87 33.30
CA MET A 444 58.79 11.99 33.14
C MET A 444 59.48 12.01 34.52
N GLN A 445 60.58 11.27 34.66
CA GLN A 445 61.35 11.26 35.90
C GLN A 445 61.94 12.67 36.16
N ARG A 446 61.89 13.13 37.42
CA ARG A 446 62.51 14.39 37.85
C ARG A 446 64.03 14.31 37.69
N LEU A 447 64.59 15.14 36.82
CA LEU A 447 66.04 15.22 36.58
C LEU A 447 66.66 16.35 37.42
N PRO A 448 67.86 16.16 38.00
CA PRO A 448 68.51 17.17 38.85
C PRO A 448 69.26 18.24 38.03
N GLY A 449 69.40 19.42 38.62
CA GLY A 449 70.17 20.55 38.06
C GLY A 449 69.56 21.07 36.75
N GLU A 450 70.40 21.53 35.83
CA GLU A 450 69.98 22.09 34.53
C GLU A 450 69.15 21.12 33.67
N LYS A 451 69.20 19.80 33.95
CA LYS A 451 68.38 18.81 33.24
C LYS A 451 66.90 18.87 33.64
N ALA A 452 66.53 19.52 34.75
CA ALA A 452 65.15 19.62 35.24
C ALA A 452 64.18 20.23 34.20
N VAL A 453 64.65 21.21 33.42
CA VAL A 453 63.86 21.91 32.39
C VAL A 453 63.23 20.94 31.36
N LEU A 454 63.84 19.77 31.12
CA LEU A 454 63.29 18.73 30.25
C LEU A 454 62.08 18.03 30.87
N THR A 455 62.09 17.79 32.19
CA THR A 455 60.93 17.23 32.90
C THR A 455 59.79 18.25 32.91
N ASP A 456 60.08 19.50 33.29
CA ASP A 456 59.06 20.54 33.47
C ASP A 456 58.40 20.95 32.12
N THR A 457 59.16 20.89 31.02
CA THR A 457 58.61 21.03 29.65
C THR A 457 57.67 19.88 29.31
N MET A 458 58.04 18.63 29.62
CA MET A 458 57.20 17.46 29.34
C MET A 458 55.92 17.43 30.17
N ASP A 459 55.96 17.91 31.42
CA ASP A 459 54.77 18.10 32.25
C ASP A 459 53.83 19.14 31.64
N THR A 460 54.40 20.26 31.16
CA THR A 460 53.62 21.34 30.53
C THR A 460 52.92 20.84 29.26
N VAL A 461 53.60 20.01 28.44
CA VAL A 461 53.01 19.33 27.29
C VAL A 461 51.90 18.36 27.73
N LYS A 462 52.15 17.51 28.73
CA LYS A 462 51.15 16.57 29.28
C LYS A 462 49.91 17.28 29.81
N ALA A 463 50.08 18.37 30.56
CA ALA A 463 49.00 19.16 31.13
C ALA A 463 48.11 19.79 30.06
N ASN A 464 48.71 20.39 29.03
CA ASN A 464 47.98 21.02 27.92
C ASN A 464 47.22 19.98 27.08
N LEU A 465 47.85 18.84 26.74
CA LEU A 465 47.20 17.75 26.01
C LEU A 465 46.07 17.11 26.83
N SER A 466 46.27 16.93 28.14
CA SER A 466 45.24 16.40 29.05
C SER A 466 44.05 17.35 29.13
N ALA A 467 44.30 18.65 29.29
CA ALA A 467 43.26 19.67 29.33
C ALA A 467 42.44 19.70 28.04
N MET A 468 43.08 19.70 26.86
CA MET A 468 42.38 19.69 25.58
C MET A 468 41.51 18.43 25.41
N ASN A 469 42.01 17.25 25.81
CA ASN A 469 41.26 16.00 25.81
C ASN A 469 40.03 16.06 26.75
N SER A 470 40.13 16.76 27.89
CA SER A 470 38.99 17.01 28.78
C SER A 470 37.93 17.92 28.15
N GLU A 471 38.30 19.04 27.50
CA GLU A 471 37.33 19.92 26.82
C GLU A 471 36.61 19.19 25.67
N ILE A 472 37.36 18.42 24.86
CA ILE A 472 36.78 17.62 23.76
C ILE A 472 35.76 16.62 24.30
N LYS A 473 36.09 15.91 25.40
CA LYS A 473 35.17 14.96 26.04
C LYS A 473 33.94 15.64 26.63
N LEU A 474 34.09 16.81 27.24
CA LEU A 474 32.97 17.59 27.78
C LEU A 474 31.96 17.95 26.68
N LEU A 475 32.44 18.55 25.58
CA LEU A 475 31.56 18.97 24.48
C LEU A 475 31.00 17.79 23.69
N ALA A 476 31.78 16.73 23.46
CA ALA A 476 31.30 15.52 22.81
C ALA A 476 30.22 14.79 23.64
N GLN A 477 30.38 14.73 24.97
CA GLN A 477 29.36 14.13 25.84
C GLN A 477 28.10 14.99 25.94
N ALA A 478 28.22 16.32 25.98
CA ALA A 478 27.09 17.23 25.95
C ALA A 478 26.28 17.06 24.65
N ALA A 479 26.95 17.10 23.49
CA ALA A 479 26.34 16.85 22.18
C ALA A 479 25.70 15.45 22.07
N ALA A 480 26.35 14.41 22.59
CA ALA A 480 25.81 13.05 22.61
C ALA A 480 24.57 12.91 23.52
N ASN A 481 24.46 13.74 24.56
CA ASN A 481 23.28 13.85 25.42
C ASN A 481 22.19 14.78 24.84
N GLY A 482 22.43 15.42 23.68
CA GLY A 482 21.55 16.41 23.07
C GLY A 482 21.66 17.83 23.63
N ASP A 483 22.55 18.08 24.59
CA ASP A 483 22.80 19.41 25.14
C ASP A 483 23.83 20.15 24.28
N PHE A 484 23.32 20.91 23.31
CA PHE A 484 24.14 21.77 22.46
C PHE A 484 24.40 23.15 23.07
N SER A 485 23.98 23.45 24.30
CA SER A 485 24.16 24.76 24.96
C SER A 485 25.54 24.94 25.60
N VAL A 486 26.22 23.83 25.94
CA VAL A 486 27.54 23.83 26.58
C VAL A 486 28.62 24.46 25.70
N ARG A 487 29.57 25.18 26.31
CA ARG A 487 30.75 25.77 25.66
C ARG A 487 32.01 25.45 26.46
N GLY A 488 33.10 25.08 25.79
CA GLY A 488 34.41 24.82 26.40
C GLY A 488 35.23 26.09 26.58
N ASP A 489 36.16 26.09 27.54
CA ASP A 489 36.95 27.27 27.88
C ASP A 489 38.09 27.52 26.88
N ALA A 490 37.80 28.30 25.85
CA ALA A 490 38.79 28.72 24.86
C ALA A 490 39.82 29.74 25.39
N GLN A 491 39.62 30.38 26.55
CA GLN A 491 40.57 31.36 27.10
C GLN A 491 41.77 30.67 27.77
N ARG A 492 41.56 29.47 28.32
CA ARG A 492 42.59 28.60 28.90
C ARG A 492 43.70 28.18 27.93
N PHE A 493 43.45 28.25 26.63
CA PHE A 493 44.36 27.77 25.59
C PHE A 493 44.97 28.92 24.76
N GLN A 494 46.04 28.60 24.03
CA GLN A 494 46.72 29.51 23.11
C GLN A 494 46.85 28.85 21.73
N TYR A 495 47.06 29.68 20.70
CA TYR A 495 47.28 29.26 19.31
C TYR A 495 46.24 28.20 18.84
N ASP A 496 46.67 27.10 18.23
CA ASP A 496 45.80 26.14 17.56
C ASP A 496 44.82 25.41 18.49
N PHE A 497 45.19 25.17 19.77
CA PHE A 497 44.25 24.60 20.73
C PHE A 497 43.08 25.55 21.01
N ARG A 498 43.33 26.87 21.11
CA ARG A 498 42.27 27.88 21.24
C ARG A 498 41.42 27.98 19.97
N ALA A 499 42.02 27.88 18.80
CA ALA A 499 41.28 27.81 17.54
C ALA A 499 40.36 26.57 17.52
N MET A 500 40.84 25.41 17.97
CA MET A 500 40.08 24.17 18.03
C MET A 500 38.89 24.26 19.00
N VAL A 501 39.06 24.77 20.23
CA VAL A 501 37.93 24.98 21.15
C VAL A 501 36.94 26.00 20.60
N ASN A 502 37.40 27.07 19.96
CA ASN A 502 36.51 28.04 19.29
C ASN A 502 35.68 27.38 18.16
N SER A 503 36.28 26.54 17.32
CA SER A 503 35.56 25.82 16.26
C SER A 503 34.54 24.82 16.81
N LEU A 504 34.86 24.12 17.91
CA LEU A 504 33.91 23.25 18.60
C LEU A 504 32.74 24.07 19.19
N ASN A 505 33.02 25.19 19.85
CA ASN A 505 32.00 26.10 20.38
C ASN A 505 31.10 26.68 19.27
N GLN A 506 31.65 26.97 18.09
CA GLN A 506 30.87 27.42 16.94
C GLN A 506 29.96 26.31 16.40
N LEU A 507 30.46 25.07 16.25
CA LEU A 507 29.65 23.92 15.84
C LEU A 507 28.50 23.65 16.81
N MET A 508 28.78 23.66 18.12
CA MET A 508 27.76 23.55 19.17
C MET A 508 26.72 24.66 19.01
N SER A 509 27.13 25.92 18.92
CA SER A 509 26.21 27.07 18.81
C SER A 509 25.38 27.10 17.53
N THR A 510 25.87 26.55 16.42
CA THR A 510 25.08 26.39 15.19
C THR A 510 24.06 25.26 15.31
N ALA A 511 24.41 24.13 15.93
CA ALA A 511 23.46 23.05 16.17
C ALA A 511 22.33 23.49 17.14
N ASP A 512 22.72 24.11 18.25
CA ASP A 512 21.86 24.70 19.30
C ASP A 512 20.76 25.61 18.71
N ALA A 513 21.15 26.68 18.01
CA ALA A 513 20.21 27.64 17.42
C ALA A 513 19.29 27.02 16.36
N ASN A 514 19.79 26.08 15.55
CA ASN A 514 19.01 25.45 14.49
C ASN A 514 17.99 24.45 15.05
N LEU A 515 18.38 23.65 16.05
CA LEU A 515 17.49 22.71 16.72
C LEU A 515 16.42 23.43 17.55
N GLN A 516 16.77 24.53 18.24
CA GLN A 516 15.80 25.38 18.93
C GLN A 516 14.80 26.01 17.94
N SER A 517 15.27 26.47 16.77
CA SER A 517 14.40 27.03 15.73
C SER A 517 13.39 26.01 15.20
N LEU A 518 13.81 24.76 14.99
CA LEU A 518 12.91 23.66 14.62
C LEU A 518 11.93 23.32 15.77
N SER A 519 12.42 23.27 17.01
CA SER A 519 11.59 23.00 18.20
C SER A 519 10.47 24.03 18.35
N ASN A 520 10.76 25.33 18.16
CA ASN A 520 9.78 26.41 18.22
C ASN A 520 8.65 26.23 17.19
N VAL A 521 8.96 25.76 15.97
CA VAL A 521 7.94 25.50 14.94
C VAL A 521 7.11 24.26 15.27
N LEU A 522 7.73 23.19 15.77
CA LEU A 522 6.99 22.00 16.20
C LEU A 522 6.07 22.29 17.40
N GLN A 523 6.50 23.13 18.33
CA GLN A 523 5.67 23.63 19.44
C GLN A 523 4.51 24.51 18.93
N ALA A 524 4.74 25.37 17.94
CA ALA A 524 3.69 26.16 17.31
C ALA A 524 2.61 25.27 16.66
N ILE A 525 3.01 24.28 15.84
CA ILE A 525 2.09 23.30 15.24
C ILE A 525 1.28 22.56 16.32
N ALA A 526 1.94 22.11 17.40
CA ALA A 526 1.27 21.42 18.50
C ALA A 526 0.29 22.31 19.29
N ALA A 527 0.50 23.63 19.29
CA ALA A 527 -0.41 24.63 19.84
C ALA A 527 -1.46 25.16 18.83
N GLY A 528 -1.51 24.58 17.62
CA GLY A 528 -2.42 24.99 16.55
C GLY A 528 -1.96 26.20 15.71
N ASP A 529 -0.81 26.81 16.01
CA ASP A 529 -0.27 27.90 15.20
C ASP A 529 0.39 27.38 13.91
N LEU A 530 -0.35 27.52 12.81
CA LEU A 530 0.11 27.20 11.45
C LEU A 530 0.59 28.47 10.70
N THR A 531 0.83 29.57 11.41
CA THR A 531 1.43 30.82 10.89
C THR A 531 2.95 30.86 11.10
N SER A 532 3.46 30.24 12.18
CA SER A 532 4.89 30.10 12.45
C SER A 532 5.65 29.42 11.31
N ARG A 533 6.91 29.83 11.09
CA ARG A 533 7.82 29.29 10.07
C ARG A 533 9.26 29.36 10.57
N MET A 534 10.08 28.39 10.19
CA MET A 534 11.52 28.42 10.43
C MET A 534 12.14 29.41 9.45
N GLN A 535 12.69 30.50 9.97
CA GLN A 535 13.26 31.63 9.21
C GLN A 535 14.74 31.80 9.54
N GLY A 536 15.56 32.09 8.53
CA GLY A 536 17.01 32.22 8.67
C GLY A 536 17.80 31.59 7.52
N ASP A 537 19.11 31.83 7.53
CA ASP A 537 20.06 31.31 6.54
C ASP A 537 20.69 30.00 7.03
N PHE A 538 20.04 28.89 6.69
CA PHE A 538 20.45 27.55 7.10
C PHE A 538 21.14 26.81 5.95
N HIS A 539 22.11 25.96 6.29
CA HIS A 539 22.96 25.26 5.34
C HIS A 539 22.88 23.73 5.54
N GLY A 540 23.09 22.96 4.47
CA GLY A 540 23.22 21.50 4.51
C GLY A 540 21.97 20.77 5.02
N VAL A 541 22.10 20.02 6.12
CA VAL A 541 20.98 19.28 6.73
C VAL A 541 19.95 20.25 7.34
N PHE A 542 20.40 21.34 7.97
CA PHE A 542 19.50 22.32 8.60
C PHE A 542 18.66 23.09 7.58
N ALA A 543 19.17 23.30 6.36
CA ALA A 543 18.40 23.85 5.25
C ALA A 543 17.20 22.95 4.90
N ARG A 544 17.43 21.64 4.76
CA ARG A 544 16.37 20.67 4.50
C ARG A 544 15.37 20.59 5.67
N MET A 545 15.85 20.56 6.92
CA MET A 545 14.96 20.62 8.10
C MET A 545 14.04 21.86 8.10
N ARG A 546 14.55 23.04 7.72
CA ARG A 546 13.72 24.24 7.52
C ARG A 546 12.66 24.01 6.45
N ASP A 547 13.07 23.50 5.30
CA ASP A 547 12.20 23.38 4.12
C ASP A 547 11.13 22.30 4.34
N ASP A 548 11.49 21.15 4.90
CA ASP A 548 10.58 20.06 5.28
C ASP A 548 9.57 20.51 6.35
N ALA A 549 10.02 21.26 7.37
CA ALA A 549 9.14 21.82 8.40
C ALA A 549 8.18 22.86 7.82
N ASN A 550 8.69 23.83 7.04
CA ASN A 550 7.86 24.87 6.42
C ASN A 550 6.87 24.30 5.38
N ALA A 551 7.25 23.24 4.65
CA ALA A 551 6.35 22.49 3.79
C ALA A 551 5.25 21.80 4.60
N THR A 552 5.60 21.15 5.72
CA THR A 552 4.65 20.50 6.62
C THR A 552 3.61 21.49 7.17
N VAL A 553 4.03 22.65 7.69
CA VAL A 553 3.09 23.68 8.17
C VAL A 553 2.19 24.18 7.04
N THR A 554 2.74 24.35 5.82
CA THR A 554 1.98 24.84 4.66
C THR A 554 0.95 23.83 4.17
N GLN A 555 1.28 22.53 4.17
CA GLN A 555 0.35 21.47 3.82
C GLN A 555 -0.78 21.34 4.84
N LEU A 556 -0.48 21.43 6.13
CA LEU A 556 -1.49 21.45 7.19
C LEU A 556 -2.40 22.69 7.08
N ALA A 557 -1.83 23.86 6.78
CA ALA A 557 -2.59 25.10 6.60
C ALA A 557 -3.57 25.05 5.42
N ASP A 558 -3.19 24.45 4.27
CA ASP A 558 -4.15 24.24 3.16
C ASP A 558 -5.25 23.24 3.56
N ILE A 559 -4.90 22.12 4.20
CA ILE A 559 -5.88 21.10 4.62
C ILE A 559 -6.92 21.73 5.56
N VAL A 560 -6.48 22.41 6.63
CA VAL A 560 -7.36 23.09 7.59
C VAL A 560 -8.17 24.19 6.89
N GLY A 561 -7.54 25.02 6.07
CA GLY A 561 -8.23 26.10 5.35
C GLY A 561 -9.26 25.60 4.34
N ARG A 562 -9.05 24.42 3.74
CA ARG A 562 -10.04 23.73 2.91
C ARG A 562 -11.18 23.17 3.74
N ILE A 563 -10.90 22.55 4.88
CA ILE A 563 -11.96 22.06 5.79
C ILE A 563 -12.84 23.22 6.25
N GLN A 564 -12.27 24.36 6.68
CA GLN A 564 -13.02 25.57 7.04
C GLN A 564 -13.96 26.00 5.91
N ARG A 565 -13.45 26.20 4.68
CA ARG A 565 -14.28 26.59 3.52
C ARG A 565 -15.35 25.56 3.14
N SER A 566 -15.05 24.27 3.25
CA SER A 566 -16.05 23.21 3.01
C SER A 566 -17.12 23.17 4.10
N THR A 567 -16.74 23.42 5.35
CA THR A 567 -17.65 23.47 6.49
C THR A 567 -18.59 24.66 6.41
N ASP A 568 -18.07 25.84 6.01
CA ASP A 568 -18.90 27.02 5.73
C ASP A 568 -19.91 26.76 4.61
N ALA A 569 -19.48 26.14 3.50
CA ALA A 569 -20.39 25.77 2.40
C ALA A 569 -21.45 24.73 2.81
N ILE A 570 -21.13 23.79 3.71
CA ILE A 570 -22.12 22.83 4.26
C ILE A 570 -23.12 23.56 5.17
N ASN A 571 -22.66 24.50 6.00
CA ASN A 571 -23.52 25.31 6.87
C ASN A 571 -24.51 26.14 6.05
N ASP A 572 -24.02 26.84 5.01
CA ASP A 572 -24.85 27.67 4.13
C ASP A 572 -25.89 26.81 3.38
N ALA A 573 -25.49 25.65 2.85
CA ALA A 573 -26.40 24.71 2.18
C ALA A 573 -27.43 24.08 3.15
N ALA A 574 -27.04 23.76 4.39
CA ALA A 574 -27.96 23.26 5.41
C ALA A 574 -29.02 24.32 5.79
N SER A 575 -28.61 25.59 5.89
CA SER A 575 -29.50 26.72 6.13
C SER A 575 -30.46 26.96 4.95
N GLU A 576 -29.98 26.85 3.71
CA GLU A 576 -30.81 26.92 2.50
C GLU A 576 -31.84 25.77 2.43
N ILE A 577 -31.44 24.53 2.74
CA ILE A 577 -32.34 23.38 2.84
C ILE A 577 -33.38 23.57 3.94
N ALA A 578 -33.00 24.06 5.13
CA ALA A 578 -33.92 24.32 6.22
C ALA A 578 -34.98 25.39 5.84
N SER A 579 -34.58 26.45 5.15
CA SER A 579 -35.49 27.48 4.62
C SER A 579 -36.41 26.93 3.52
N GLY A 580 -35.88 26.10 2.61
CA GLY A 580 -36.66 25.45 1.55
C GLY A 580 -37.70 24.46 2.09
N ASN A 581 -37.36 23.70 3.14
CA ASN A 581 -38.33 22.83 3.82
C ASN A 581 -39.41 23.63 4.55
N GLN A 582 -39.10 24.84 5.05
CA GLN A 582 -40.09 25.71 5.68
C GLN A 582 -41.11 26.30 4.67
N ASP A 583 -40.68 26.65 3.45
CA ASP A 583 -41.60 26.96 2.33
C ASP A 583 -42.45 25.73 1.96
N LEU A 584 -41.82 24.54 1.89
CA LEU A 584 -42.52 23.31 1.56
C LEU A 584 -43.58 22.95 2.63
N SER A 585 -43.31 23.17 3.93
CA SER A 585 -44.29 23.03 5.02
C SER A 585 -45.53 23.88 4.76
N GLN A 586 -45.34 25.20 4.59
CA GLN A 586 -46.46 26.13 4.37
C GLN A 586 -47.28 25.79 3.12
N ARG A 587 -46.62 25.30 2.07
CA ARG A 587 -47.29 24.85 0.84
C ARG A 587 -48.00 23.51 1.01
N THR A 588 -47.48 22.59 1.82
CA THR A 588 -48.16 21.33 2.18
C THR A 588 -49.36 21.59 3.08
N GLU A 589 -49.26 22.49 4.06
CA GLU A 589 -50.36 22.97 4.90
C GLU A 589 -51.47 23.61 4.06
N GLN A 590 -51.11 24.53 3.15
CA GLN A 590 -52.07 25.15 2.21
C GLN A 590 -52.68 24.12 1.25
N GLN A 591 -51.90 23.12 0.80
CA GLN A 591 -52.42 22.04 -0.05
C GLN A 591 -53.43 21.16 0.70
N ALA A 592 -53.20 20.87 1.99
CA ALA A 592 -54.16 20.14 2.82
C ALA A 592 -55.48 20.92 2.97
N ALA A 593 -55.42 22.21 3.28
CA ALA A 593 -56.62 23.06 3.37
C ALA A 593 -57.40 23.13 2.03
N ASN A 594 -56.69 23.23 0.90
CA ASN A 594 -57.31 23.21 -0.43
C ASN A 594 -57.95 21.84 -0.75
N LEU A 595 -57.38 20.74 -0.24
CA LEU A 595 -57.93 19.39 -0.39
C LEU A 595 -59.17 19.17 0.50
N GLU A 596 -59.21 19.73 1.71
CA GLU A 596 -60.43 19.75 2.55
C GLU A 596 -61.58 20.51 1.86
N GLU A 597 -61.32 21.71 1.34
CA GLU A 597 -62.33 22.49 0.60
C GLU A 597 -62.80 21.75 -0.67
N THR A 598 -61.88 21.09 -1.37
CA THR A 598 -62.19 20.24 -2.53
C THR A 598 -63.05 19.04 -2.13
N ALA A 599 -62.73 18.35 -1.03
CA ALA A 599 -63.49 17.21 -0.53
C ALA A 599 -64.91 17.60 -0.12
N ALA A 600 -65.07 18.70 0.64
CA ALA A 600 -66.38 19.22 1.02
C ALA A 600 -67.23 19.61 -0.21
N SER A 601 -66.61 20.28 -1.19
CA SER A 601 -67.26 20.61 -2.47
C SER A 601 -67.69 19.36 -3.24
N MET A 602 -66.90 18.28 -3.18
CA MET A 602 -67.20 17.00 -3.82
C MET A 602 -68.35 16.25 -3.12
N GLU A 603 -68.48 16.34 -1.79
CA GLU A 603 -69.67 15.83 -1.07
C GLU A 603 -70.94 16.60 -1.45
N GLU A 604 -70.89 17.93 -1.53
CA GLU A 604 -72.03 18.75 -1.97
C GLU A 604 -72.43 18.47 -3.42
N LEU A 605 -71.45 18.32 -4.33
CA LEU A 605 -71.70 17.91 -5.72
C LEU A 605 -72.30 16.50 -5.80
N THR A 606 -71.80 15.54 -5.01
CA THR A 606 -72.36 14.18 -4.93
C THR A 606 -73.82 14.21 -4.48
N SER A 607 -74.12 14.97 -3.42
CA SER A 607 -75.47 15.17 -2.91
C SER A 607 -76.39 15.81 -3.96
N THR A 608 -75.90 16.84 -4.66
CA THR A 608 -76.66 17.57 -5.70
C THR A 608 -76.97 16.68 -6.90
N VAL A 609 -75.98 15.95 -7.43
CA VAL A 609 -76.16 15.02 -8.56
C VAL A 609 -77.09 13.87 -8.20
N ARG A 610 -76.97 13.31 -6.98
CA ARG A 610 -77.89 12.28 -6.47
C ARG A 610 -79.33 12.79 -6.35
N ASN A 611 -79.51 14.02 -5.87
CA ASN A 611 -80.82 14.67 -5.82
C ASN A 611 -81.37 14.90 -7.23
N ASN A 612 -80.56 15.36 -8.20
CA ASN A 612 -80.96 15.55 -9.59
C ASN A 612 -81.48 14.26 -10.24
N ALA A 613 -80.81 13.13 -10.02
CA ALA A 613 -81.29 11.82 -10.49
C ALA A 613 -82.68 11.46 -9.92
N GLU A 614 -82.87 11.59 -8.61
CA GLU A 614 -84.18 11.36 -7.98
C GLU A 614 -85.24 12.42 -8.35
N HIS A 615 -84.84 13.66 -8.69
CA HIS A 615 -85.75 14.69 -9.22
C HIS A 615 -86.20 14.36 -10.65
N ALA A 616 -85.29 13.96 -11.55
CA ALA A 616 -85.63 13.53 -12.90
C ALA A 616 -86.55 12.30 -12.90
N LYS A 617 -86.27 11.32 -12.02
CA LYS A 617 -87.09 10.12 -11.80
C LYS A 617 -88.49 10.44 -11.28
N ARG A 618 -88.64 11.37 -10.33
CA ARG A 618 -89.94 11.85 -9.84
C ARG A 618 -90.69 12.68 -10.89
N ALA A 619 -89.98 13.52 -11.65
CA ALA A 619 -90.55 14.27 -12.77
C ALA A 619 -91.08 13.34 -13.86
N ASN A 620 -90.33 12.30 -14.24
CA ASN A 620 -90.76 11.25 -15.17
C ASN A 620 -92.10 10.61 -14.72
N GLN A 621 -92.24 10.25 -13.44
CA GLN A 621 -93.50 9.69 -12.90
C GLN A 621 -94.68 10.67 -13.05
N LEU A 622 -94.49 11.96 -12.79
CA LEU A 622 -95.51 12.99 -12.96
C LEU A 622 -95.87 13.22 -14.44
N VAL A 623 -94.86 13.19 -15.32
CA VAL A 623 -94.99 13.34 -16.79
C VAL A 623 -95.77 12.16 -17.40
N VAL A 624 -95.49 10.93 -16.96
CA VAL A 624 -96.29 9.73 -17.32
C VAL A 624 -97.73 9.84 -16.83
N GLY A 625 -97.95 10.37 -15.62
CA GLY A 625 -99.30 10.66 -15.12
C GLY A 625 -100.05 11.70 -15.98
N ALA A 626 -99.37 12.77 -16.38
CA ALA A 626 -99.91 13.79 -17.28
C ALA A 626 -100.23 13.23 -18.67
N ALA A 627 -99.40 12.32 -19.20
CA ALA A 627 -99.65 11.62 -20.47
C ALA A 627 -100.97 10.84 -20.44
N ALA A 628 -101.23 10.11 -19.35
CA ALA A 628 -102.47 9.36 -19.17
C ALA A 628 -103.70 10.29 -19.12
N VAL A 629 -103.61 11.41 -18.40
CA VAL A 629 -104.71 12.40 -18.33
C VAL A 629 -104.96 13.07 -19.69
N ALA A 630 -103.90 13.44 -20.43
CA ALA A 630 -104.03 14.01 -21.77
C ALA A 630 -104.63 13.01 -22.77
N SER A 631 -104.20 11.74 -22.73
CA SER A 631 -104.78 10.66 -23.53
C SER A 631 -106.26 10.45 -23.21
N GLN A 632 -106.63 10.44 -21.93
CA GLN A 632 -108.03 10.31 -21.49
C GLN A 632 -108.88 11.51 -21.93
N GLY A 633 -108.31 12.71 -21.91
CA GLY A 633 -108.92 13.92 -22.47
C GLY A 633 -109.14 13.82 -23.98
N GLY A 634 -108.17 13.27 -24.73
CA GLY A 634 -108.29 12.96 -26.15
C GLY A 634 -109.46 12.02 -26.47
N GLU A 635 -109.63 10.94 -25.70
CA GLU A 635 -110.78 10.03 -25.86
C GLU A 635 -112.12 10.74 -25.63
N VAL A 636 -112.24 11.52 -24.56
CA VAL A 636 -113.47 12.27 -24.25
C VAL A 636 -113.77 13.30 -25.34
N VAL A 637 -112.76 14.03 -25.84
CA VAL A 637 -112.93 14.96 -26.96
C VAL A 637 -113.38 14.22 -28.23
N GLY A 638 -112.84 13.03 -28.50
CA GLY A 638 -113.29 12.16 -29.59
C GLY A 638 -114.78 11.77 -29.48
N GLN A 639 -115.26 11.44 -28.28
CA GLN A 639 -116.68 11.18 -28.02
C GLN A 639 -117.55 12.43 -28.26
N VAL A 640 -117.06 13.62 -27.94
CA VAL A 640 -117.76 14.89 -28.23
C VAL A 640 -117.79 15.17 -29.74
N VAL A 641 -116.72 14.90 -30.50
CA VAL A 641 -116.75 15.01 -31.98
C VAL A 641 -117.81 14.08 -32.58
N GLY A 642 -117.85 12.81 -32.15
CA GLY A 642 -118.88 11.86 -32.59
C GLY A 642 -120.30 12.32 -32.25
N THR A 643 -120.49 12.91 -31.07
CA THR A 643 -121.77 13.48 -30.65
C THR A 643 -122.17 14.69 -31.50
N MET A 644 -121.24 15.61 -31.79
CA MET A 644 -121.49 16.78 -32.65
C MET A 644 -121.83 16.39 -34.08
N ALA A 645 -121.17 15.36 -34.64
CA ALA A 645 -121.54 14.81 -35.95
C ALA A 645 -122.96 14.22 -35.95
N GLY A 646 -123.35 13.53 -34.88
CA GLY A 646 -124.72 13.04 -34.68
C GLY A 646 -125.76 14.17 -34.60
N ILE A 647 -125.46 15.25 -33.87
CA ILE A 647 -126.32 16.45 -33.80
C ILE A 647 -126.43 17.12 -35.17
N GLN A 648 -125.32 17.31 -35.89
CA GLN A 648 -125.30 17.93 -37.22
C GLN A 648 -126.17 17.15 -38.23
N ALA A 649 -126.09 15.81 -38.20
CA ALA A 649 -126.94 14.94 -39.01
C ALA A 649 -128.43 15.03 -38.62
N ALA A 650 -128.74 15.10 -37.32
CA ALA A 650 -130.11 15.29 -36.83
C ALA A 650 -130.69 16.64 -37.25
N SER A 651 -129.94 17.74 -37.09
CA SER A 651 -130.36 19.09 -37.46
C SER A 651 -130.59 19.23 -38.97
N ARG A 652 -129.71 18.65 -39.82
CA ARG A 652 -129.94 18.61 -41.28
C ARG A 652 -131.23 17.85 -41.63
N LYS A 653 -131.47 16.69 -41.00
CA LYS A 653 -132.72 15.92 -41.17
C LYS A 653 -133.97 16.69 -40.71
N ILE A 654 -133.87 17.56 -39.71
CA ILE A 654 -134.96 18.46 -39.32
C ILE A 654 -135.17 19.54 -40.40
N ALA A 655 -134.11 20.14 -40.96
CA ALA A 655 -134.21 21.11 -42.05
C ALA A 655 -134.95 20.53 -43.28
N ASP A 656 -134.66 19.27 -43.63
CA ASP A 656 -135.36 18.54 -44.69
C ASP A 656 -136.87 18.40 -44.40
N ILE A 657 -137.23 17.98 -43.18
CA ILE A 657 -138.62 17.83 -42.74
C ILE A 657 -139.36 19.18 -42.77
N ILE A 658 -138.73 20.26 -42.33
CA ILE A 658 -139.30 21.61 -42.38
C ILE A 658 -139.47 22.09 -43.82
N GLY A 659 -138.55 21.73 -44.73
CA GLY A 659 -138.71 21.95 -46.18
C GLY A 659 -139.94 21.22 -46.76
N VAL A 660 -140.21 19.99 -46.33
CA VAL A 660 -141.45 19.27 -46.68
C VAL A 660 -142.69 19.97 -46.12
N ILE A 661 -142.62 20.53 -44.90
CA ILE A 661 -143.74 21.26 -44.28
C ILE A 661 -144.04 22.58 -44.99
N ASP A 662 -143.04 23.37 -45.41
CA ASP A 662 -143.25 24.56 -46.26
C ASP A 662 -143.86 24.16 -47.63
N GLY A 663 -143.43 23.03 -48.19
CA GLY A 663 -144.04 22.45 -49.39
C GLY A 663 -145.52 22.07 -49.22
N ILE A 664 -145.88 21.42 -48.11
CA ILE A 664 -147.27 21.09 -47.77
C ILE A 664 -148.07 22.37 -47.56
N ALA A 665 -147.54 23.37 -46.83
CA ALA A 665 -148.20 24.64 -46.60
C ALA A 665 -148.44 25.41 -47.91
N PHE A 666 -147.48 25.40 -48.84
CA PHE A 666 -147.65 25.96 -50.18
C PHE A 666 -148.76 25.24 -50.96
N GLN A 667 -148.76 23.90 -50.98
CA GLN A 667 -149.82 23.10 -51.62
C GLN A 667 -151.20 23.39 -51.00
N THR A 668 -151.31 23.47 -49.67
CA THR A 668 -152.55 23.83 -48.97
C THR A 668 -153.03 25.24 -49.32
N ASN A 669 -152.13 26.22 -49.43
CA ASN A 669 -152.47 27.58 -49.86
C ASN A 669 -153.00 27.63 -51.31
N ILE A 670 -152.49 26.80 -52.22
CA ILE A 670 -153.00 26.67 -53.60
C ILE A 670 -154.37 25.95 -53.61
N LEU A 671 -154.51 24.85 -52.86
CA LEU A 671 -155.80 24.15 -52.70
C LEU A 671 -156.88 25.07 -52.13
N ALA A 672 -156.54 25.86 -51.12
CA ALA A 672 -157.44 26.83 -50.50
C ALA A 672 -157.80 28.00 -51.43
N LEU A 673 -156.87 28.47 -52.27
CA LEU A 673 -157.19 29.41 -53.36
C LEU A 673 -158.18 28.80 -54.35
N ASN A 674 -157.95 27.58 -54.82
CA ASN A 674 -158.84 26.91 -55.77
C ASN A 674 -160.25 26.70 -55.16
N ALA A 675 -160.33 26.30 -53.89
CA ALA A 675 -161.59 26.18 -53.17
C ALA A 675 -162.30 27.53 -52.99
N ALA A 676 -161.58 28.61 -52.72
CA ALA A 676 -162.16 29.96 -52.60
C ALA A 676 -162.69 30.48 -53.96
N VAL A 677 -162.01 30.18 -55.07
CA VAL A 677 -162.48 30.52 -56.42
C VAL A 677 -163.75 29.76 -56.77
N GLU A 678 -163.81 28.45 -56.54
CA GLU A 678 -165.01 27.65 -56.87
C GLU A 678 -166.17 27.97 -55.91
N ALA A 679 -165.90 28.33 -54.65
CA ALA A 679 -166.90 28.84 -53.72
C ALA A 679 -167.46 30.21 -54.16
N ALA A 680 -166.63 31.13 -54.68
CA ALA A 680 -167.10 32.38 -55.27
C ALA A 680 -167.96 32.13 -56.54
N ARG A 681 -167.61 31.11 -57.33
CA ARG A 681 -168.35 30.67 -58.52
C ARG A 681 -169.75 30.12 -58.19
N ALA A 682 -169.95 29.59 -56.99
CA ALA A 682 -171.23 29.07 -56.50
C ALA A 682 -172.18 30.16 -55.93
N GLY A 683 -171.78 31.44 -55.93
CA GLY A 683 -172.61 32.56 -55.49
C GLY A 683 -173.02 32.48 -54.00
N GLU A 684 -174.25 32.87 -53.67
CA GLU A 684 -174.73 32.93 -52.28
C GLU A 684 -174.61 31.58 -51.53
N GLN A 685 -174.78 30.45 -52.22
CA GLN A 685 -174.64 29.11 -51.61
C GLN A 685 -173.18 28.79 -51.23
N GLY A 686 -172.21 29.43 -51.87
CA GLY A 686 -170.78 29.22 -51.61
C GLY A 686 -170.23 30.01 -50.42
N ARG A 687 -170.97 30.97 -49.84
CA ARG A 687 -170.42 31.94 -48.86
C ARG A 687 -169.78 31.28 -47.62
N GLY A 688 -170.37 30.21 -47.09
CA GLY A 688 -169.78 29.45 -45.98
C GLY A 688 -168.45 28.78 -46.35
N PHE A 689 -168.40 28.14 -47.52
CA PHE A 689 -167.17 27.51 -48.04
C PHE A 689 -166.09 28.54 -48.38
N ALA A 690 -166.46 29.73 -48.89
CA ALA A 690 -165.51 30.80 -49.18
C ALA A 690 -164.82 31.32 -47.91
N VAL A 691 -165.56 31.45 -46.79
CA VAL A 691 -164.96 31.82 -45.49
C VAL A 691 -164.01 30.73 -45.00
N VAL A 692 -164.43 29.46 -45.02
CA VAL A 692 -163.55 28.33 -44.61
C VAL A 692 -162.30 28.24 -45.49
N ALA A 693 -162.43 28.41 -46.81
CA ALA A 693 -161.30 28.42 -47.73
C ALA A 693 -160.35 29.61 -47.47
N SER A 694 -160.87 30.79 -47.14
CA SER A 694 -160.06 31.96 -46.74
C SER A 694 -159.30 31.71 -45.42
N GLU A 695 -159.94 31.05 -44.44
CA GLU A 695 -159.31 30.73 -43.17
C GLU A 695 -158.24 29.63 -43.33
N VAL A 696 -158.52 28.56 -44.09
CA VAL A 696 -157.53 27.52 -44.43
C VAL A 696 -156.35 28.11 -45.22
N ARG A 697 -156.60 29.07 -46.12
CA ARG A 697 -155.53 29.80 -46.81
C ARG A 697 -154.67 30.61 -45.84
N THR A 698 -155.32 31.36 -44.94
CA THR A 698 -154.64 32.19 -43.93
C THR A 698 -153.81 31.31 -42.97
N LEU A 699 -154.34 30.17 -42.56
CA LEU A 699 -153.63 29.15 -41.79
C LEU A 699 -152.43 28.58 -42.57
N ALA A 700 -152.60 28.25 -43.85
CA ALA A 700 -151.51 27.76 -44.70
C ALA A 700 -150.39 28.80 -44.89
N GLN A 701 -150.75 30.08 -45.06
CA GLN A 701 -149.77 31.18 -45.12
C GLN A 701 -149.03 31.36 -43.78
N ARG A 702 -149.72 31.23 -42.65
CA ARG A 702 -149.10 31.23 -41.31
C ARG A 702 -148.17 30.03 -41.11
N SER A 703 -148.56 28.84 -41.55
CA SER A 703 -147.71 27.63 -41.49
C SER A 703 -146.46 27.76 -42.37
N ALA A 704 -146.56 28.34 -43.57
CA ALA A 704 -145.40 28.61 -44.42
C ALA A 704 -144.45 29.67 -43.80
N ALA A 705 -145.00 30.71 -43.16
CA ALA A 705 -144.19 31.69 -42.43
C ALA A 705 -143.44 31.04 -41.25
N ALA A 706 -144.14 30.27 -40.42
CA ALA A 706 -143.56 29.54 -39.30
C ALA A 706 -142.53 28.48 -39.75
N ALA A 707 -142.78 27.77 -40.85
CA ALA A 707 -141.82 26.83 -41.42
C ALA A 707 -140.53 27.52 -41.87
N LYS A 708 -140.62 28.73 -42.45
CA LYS A 708 -139.43 29.51 -42.86
C LYS A 708 -138.66 30.06 -41.66
N GLU A 709 -139.36 30.50 -40.61
CA GLU A 709 -138.75 30.93 -39.35
C GLU A 709 -138.01 29.76 -38.66
N ILE A 710 -138.66 28.60 -38.52
CA ILE A 710 -138.03 27.39 -37.98
C ILE A 710 -136.86 26.96 -38.87
N LYS A 711 -136.99 27.00 -40.20
CA LYS A 711 -135.88 26.66 -41.11
C LYS A 711 -134.67 27.55 -40.86
N HIS A 712 -134.85 28.87 -40.76
CA HIS A 712 -133.76 29.80 -40.48
C HIS A 712 -133.07 29.49 -39.13
N LEU A 713 -133.85 29.16 -38.09
CA LEU A 713 -133.31 28.76 -36.78
C LEU A 713 -132.55 27.43 -36.83
N ILE A 714 -132.99 26.47 -37.66
CA ILE A 714 -132.30 25.19 -37.87
C ILE A 714 -131.04 25.37 -38.72
N ASP A 715 -131.06 26.21 -39.76
CA ASP A 715 -129.89 26.50 -40.60
C ASP A 715 -128.79 27.21 -39.78
N ASP A 716 -129.15 28.17 -38.90
CA ASP A 716 -128.23 28.75 -37.89
C ASP A 716 -127.73 27.69 -36.89
N SER A 717 -128.60 26.78 -36.44
CA SER A 717 -128.20 25.68 -35.55
C SER A 717 -127.22 24.70 -36.22
N VAL A 718 -127.39 24.37 -37.51
CA VAL A 718 -126.45 23.55 -38.28
C VAL A 718 -125.10 24.27 -38.40
N SER A 719 -125.10 25.56 -38.70
CA SER A 719 -123.88 26.38 -38.79
C SER A 719 -123.11 26.42 -37.46
N ARG A 720 -123.81 26.64 -36.34
CA ARG A 720 -123.22 26.62 -34.98
C ARG A 720 -122.65 25.27 -34.59
N VAL A 721 -123.34 24.17 -34.91
CA VAL A 721 -122.86 22.80 -34.64
C VAL A 721 -121.67 22.45 -35.53
N GLU A 722 -121.63 22.94 -36.77
CA GLU A 722 -120.49 22.77 -37.68
C GLU A 722 -119.24 23.53 -37.16
N HIS A 723 -119.39 24.78 -36.73
CA HIS A 723 -118.34 25.53 -36.03
C HIS A 723 -117.89 24.85 -34.73
N GLY A 724 -118.84 24.34 -33.92
CA GLY A 724 -118.54 23.60 -32.70
C GLY A 724 -117.75 22.32 -32.98
N SER A 725 -118.13 21.55 -33.99
CA SER A 725 -117.43 20.35 -34.45
C SER A 725 -115.99 20.65 -34.89
N GLN A 726 -115.77 21.75 -35.62
CA GLN A 726 -114.43 22.21 -36.00
C GLN A 726 -113.57 22.56 -34.78
N LEU A 727 -114.11 23.31 -33.81
CA LEU A 727 -113.39 23.70 -32.59
C LEU A 727 -113.03 22.49 -31.71
N VAL A 728 -113.97 21.55 -31.50
CA VAL A 728 -113.72 20.31 -30.74
C VAL A 728 -112.72 19.42 -31.49
N GLY A 729 -112.82 19.31 -32.81
CA GLY A 729 -111.85 18.59 -33.64
C GLY A 729 -110.44 19.20 -33.62
N GLN A 730 -110.32 20.52 -33.44
CA GLN A 730 -109.03 21.17 -33.24
C GLN A 730 -108.48 20.94 -31.83
N ALA A 731 -109.32 21.03 -30.79
CA ALA A 731 -108.93 20.67 -29.42
C ALA A 731 -108.44 19.21 -29.31
N GLY A 732 -109.03 18.28 -30.09
CA GLY A 732 -108.59 16.89 -30.16
C GLY A 732 -107.17 16.73 -30.73
N ARG A 733 -106.79 17.53 -31.73
CA ARG A 733 -105.40 17.58 -32.23
C ARG A 733 -104.46 18.13 -31.17
N THR A 734 -104.84 19.22 -30.50
CA THR A 734 -104.02 19.80 -29.43
C THR A 734 -103.81 18.83 -28.25
N MET A 735 -104.76 17.94 -27.94
CA MET A 735 -104.54 16.87 -26.97
C MET A 735 -103.51 15.83 -27.45
N GLN A 736 -103.49 15.49 -28.75
CA GLN A 736 -102.46 14.63 -29.33
C GLN A 736 -101.08 15.32 -29.32
N ASP A 737 -101.02 16.60 -29.71
CA ASP A 737 -99.80 17.41 -29.67
C ASP A 737 -99.22 17.45 -28.24
N ILE A 738 -100.08 17.56 -27.22
CA ILE A 738 -99.70 17.48 -25.80
C ILE A 738 -99.13 16.09 -25.45
N VAL A 739 -99.78 14.99 -25.85
CA VAL A 739 -99.28 13.63 -25.58
C VAL A 739 -97.89 13.41 -26.19
N ASP A 740 -97.64 13.89 -27.41
CA ASP A 740 -96.34 13.77 -28.06
C ASP A 740 -95.28 14.73 -27.49
N SER A 741 -95.66 15.95 -27.09
CA SER A 741 -94.78 16.83 -26.29
C SER A 741 -94.38 16.19 -24.95
N VAL A 742 -95.33 15.55 -24.26
CA VAL A 742 -95.11 14.89 -22.97
C VAL A 742 -94.19 13.67 -23.13
N ARG A 743 -94.31 12.90 -24.22
CA ARG A 743 -93.35 11.83 -24.58
C ARG A 743 -91.92 12.35 -24.72
N ASN A 744 -91.71 13.50 -25.35
CA ASN A 744 -90.38 14.10 -25.47
C ASN A 744 -89.79 14.50 -24.10
N VAL A 745 -90.62 14.99 -23.18
CA VAL A 745 -90.19 15.27 -21.79
C VAL A 745 -89.81 13.98 -21.06
N THR A 746 -90.54 12.87 -21.26
CA THR A 746 -90.18 11.55 -20.72
C THR A 746 -88.77 11.12 -21.14
N THR A 747 -88.43 11.28 -22.44
CA THR A 747 -87.08 10.98 -22.96
C THR A 747 -86.01 11.85 -22.29
N ILE A 748 -86.22 13.16 -22.21
CA ILE A 748 -85.26 14.09 -21.59
C ILE A 748 -85.06 13.76 -20.09
N MET A 749 -86.11 13.37 -19.36
CA MET A 749 -85.97 12.94 -17.96
C MET A 749 -85.19 11.63 -17.83
N HIS A 750 -85.26 10.72 -18.80
CA HIS A 750 -84.46 9.50 -18.84
C HIS A 750 -82.98 9.81 -19.08
N GLU A 751 -82.68 10.65 -20.07
CA GLU A 751 -81.32 11.10 -20.41
C GLU A 751 -80.65 11.82 -19.23
N ILE A 752 -81.38 12.73 -18.55
CA ILE A 752 -80.89 13.41 -17.34
C ILE A 752 -80.62 12.41 -16.21
N SER A 753 -81.47 11.39 -16.03
CA SER A 753 -81.27 10.38 -14.98
C SER A 753 -80.05 9.50 -15.25
N GLU A 754 -79.75 9.15 -16.50
CA GLU A 754 -78.55 8.39 -16.87
C GLU A 754 -77.28 9.25 -16.76
N ALA A 755 -77.31 10.48 -17.29
CA ALA A 755 -76.21 11.43 -17.18
C ALA A 755 -75.87 11.74 -15.71
N SER A 756 -76.87 11.89 -14.84
CA SER A 756 -76.66 12.09 -13.40
C SER A 756 -76.04 10.86 -12.72
N LEU A 757 -76.44 9.65 -13.09
CA LEU A 757 -75.83 8.42 -12.57
C LEU A 757 -74.36 8.30 -13.00
N GLN A 758 -74.06 8.63 -14.26
CA GLN A 758 -72.71 8.60 -14.82
C GLN A 758 -71.81 9.70 -14.22
N GLN A 759 -72.36 10.89 -13.96
CA GLN A 759 -71.69 11.94 -13.19
C GLN A 759 -71.38 11.48 -11.76
N SER A 760 -72.31 10.80 -11.07
CA SER A 760 -72.07 10.30 -9.71
C SER A 760 -70.89 9.33 -9.64
N GLN A 761 -70.72 8.47 -10.66
CA GLN A 761 -69.59 7.54 -10.77
C GLN A 761 -68.26 8.27 -11.05
N GLY A 762 -68.27 9.29 -11.92
CA GLY A 762 -67.09 10.12 -12.17
C GLY A 762 -66.66 10.93 -10.93
N ILE A 763 -67.62 11.45 -10.17
CA ILE A 763 -67.38 12.17 -8.91
C ILE A 763 -66.79 11.22 -7.85
N GLU A 764 -67.30 9.99 -7.73
CA GLU A 764 -66.74 8.97 -6.84
C GLU A 764 -65.28 8.62 -7.20
N GLN A 765 -64.96 8.50 -8.49
CA GLN A 765 -63.59 8.25 -8.95
C GLN A 765 -62.64 9.44 -8.65
N VAL A 766 -63.09 10.68 -8.83
CA VAL A 766 -62.31 11.87 -8.45
C VAL A 766 -62.14 11.96 -6.92
N GLY A 767 -63.14 11.56 -6.14
CA GLY A 767 -63.03 11.44 -4.68
C GLY A 767 -61.93 10.47 -4.23
N GLN A 768 -61.79 9.32 -4.91
CA GLN A 768 -60.67 8.41 -4.68
C GLN A 768 -59.31 9.05 -5.02
N THR A 769 -59.24 9.87 -6.09
CA THR A 769 -58.03 10.63 -6.42
C THR A 769 -57.70 11.69 -5.36
N VAL A 770 -58.69 12.42 -4.86
CA VAL A 770 -58.51 13.41 -3.77
C VAL A 770 -57.98 12.73 -2.49
N SER A 771 -58.51 11.55 -2.13
CA SER A 771 -58.01 10.77 -0.99
C SER A 771 -56.55 10.30 -1.16
N GLN A 772 -56.13 9.94 -2.38
CA GLN A 772 -54.73 9.64 -2.67
C GLN A 772 -53.83 10.88 -2.58
N MET A 773 -54.34 12.06 -2.98
CA MET A 773 -53.63 13.33 -2.86
C MET A 773 -53.49 13.77 -1.40
N ASP A 774 -54.50 13.54 -0.55
CA ASP A 774 -54.41 13.74 0.90
C ASP A 774 -53.32 12.83 1.51
N GLN A 775 -53.34 11.52 1.23
CA GLN A 775 -52.32 10.60 1.73
C GLN A 775 -50.89 11.01 1.30
N ALA A 776 -50.72 11.49 0.06
CA ALA A 776 -49.44 12.03 -0.42
C ALA A 776 -49.07 13.37 0.27
N THR A 777 -50.05 14.20 0.62
CA THR A 777 -49.84 15.46 1.35
C THR A 777 -49.39 15.20 2.79
N GLN A 778 -49.97 14.20 3.46
CA GLN A 778 -49.54 13.74 4.78
C GLN A 778 -48.12 13.13 4.75
N GLN A 779 -47.77 12.38 3.70
CA GLN A 779 -46.39 11.89 3.51
C GLN A 779 -45.40 13.05 3.27
N ASN A 780 -45.78 14.07 2.49
CA ASN A 780 -44.94 15.26 2.31
C ASN A 780 -44.70 16.00 3.63
N ALA A 781 -45.70 16.11 4.51
CA ALA A 781 -45.53 16.74 5.82
C ALA A 781 -44.52 15.97 6.70
N ALA A 782 -44.61 14.65 6.75
CA ALA A 782 -43.63 13.80 7.47
C ALA A 782 -42.22 13.93 6.89
N LEU A 783 -42.09 13.93 5.55
CA LEU A 783 -40.79 14.13 4.87
C LEU A 783 -40.21 15.52 5.12
N VAL A 784 -41.04 16.56 5.27
CA VAL A 784 -40.61 17.91 5.64
C VAL A 784 -40.08 17.95 7.07
N GLU A 785 -40.70 17.26 8.03
CA GLU A 785 -40.17 17.13 9.39
C GLU A 785 -38.82 16.40 9.41
N GLU A 786 -38.72 15.24 8.75
CA GLU A 786 -37.47 14.47 8.65
C GLU A 786 -36.34 15.28 7.98
N ALA A 787 -36.63 15.93 6.86
CA ALA A 787 -35.64 16.74 6.13
C ALA A 787 -35.23 17.99 6.91
N THR A 788 -36.12 18.59 7.71
CA THR A 788 -35.81 19.71 8.60
C THR A 788 -34.94 19.27 9.78
N ALA A 789 -35.20 18.09 10.35
CA ALA A 789 -34.34 17.49 11.37
C ALA A 789 -32.94 17.16 10.82
N ALA A 790 -32.86 16.59 9.62
CA ALA A 790 -31.60 16.32 8.93
C ALA A 790 -30.82 17.61 8.61
N ALA A 791 -31.48 18.67 8.15
CA ALA A 791 -30.84 19.97 7.90
C ALA A 791 -30.22 20.56 9.18
N ARG A 792 -30.94 20.56 10.31
CA ARG A 792 -30.41 21.01 11.60
C ARG A 792 -29.25 20.15 12.10
N ALA A 793 -29.30 18.83 11.89
CA ALA A 793 -28.20 17.94 12.26
C ALA A 793 -26.94 18.19 11.41
N MET A 794 -27.09 18.55 10.12
CA MET A 794 -25.97 18.98 9.28
C MET A 794 -25.41 20.35 9.70
N GLU A 795 -26.27 21.30 10.06
CA GLU A 795 -25.85 22.61 10.60
C GLU A 795 -25.08 22.46 11.92
N GLU A 796 -25.55 21.59 12.84
CA GLU A 796 -24.84 21.29 14.08
C GLU A 796 -23.50 20.60 13.84
N GLN A 797 -23.45 19.58 12.96
CA GLN A 797 -22.18 18.93 12.61
C GLN A 797 -21.20 19.87 11.91
N ALA A 798 -21.68 20.77 11.05
CA ALA A 798 -20.86 21.80 10.44
C ALA A 798 -20.29 22.75 11.52
N GLN A 799 -21.12 23.22 12.46
CA GLN A 799 -20.64 24.07 13.55
C GLN A 799 -19.62 23.35 14.45
N GLN A 800 -19.87 22.08 14.82
CA GLN A 800 -18.92 21.26 15.58
C GLN A 800 -17.58 21.07 14.85
N LEU A 801 -17.60 20.86 13.53
CA LEU A 801 -16.39 20.79 12.70
C LEU A 801 -15.68 22.15 12.64
N ARG A 802 -16.42 23.26 12.47
CA ARG A 802 -15.90 24.64 12.44
C ARG A 802 -15.19 24.96 13.74
N ASP A 803 -15.79 24.63 14.88
CA ASP A 803 -15.21 24.84 16.20
C ASP A 803 -13.96 23.96 16.42
N ALA A 804 -14.00 22.68 16.01
CA ALA A 804 -12.86 21.78 16.10
C ALA A 804 -11.64 22.26 15.29
N VAL A 805 -11.86 22.88 14.11
CA VAL A 805 -10.77 23.47 13.31
C VAL A 805 -10.46 24.93 13.64
N SER A 806 -11.24 25.59 14.48
CA SER A 806 -11.01 26.99 14.90
C SER A 806 -9.75 27.16 15.77
N VAL A 807 -9.33 26.09 16.44
CA VAL A 807 -8.08 26.01 17.22
C VAL A 807 -6.85 26.24 16.35
N PHE A 808 -6.92 25.91 15.06
CA PHE A 808 -5.82 26.10 14.13
C PHE A 808 -5.77 27.53 13.58
N GLN A 809 -4.78 28.29 14.05
CA GLN A 809 -4.52 29.66 13.59
C GLN A 809 -3.89 29.60 12.20
N LEU A 810 -4.68 29.95 11.19
CA LEU A 810 -4.22 30.13 9.82
C LEU A 810 -3.72 31.55 9.59
N GLN A 811 -2.74 31.69 8.70
CA GLN A 811 -2.25 32.99 8.29
C GLN A 811 -3.38 33.69 7.52
N ALA A 812 -3.86 34.82 8.02
CA ALA A 812 -5.04 35.50 7.49
C ALA A 812 -4.79 35.99 6.05
N VAL A 813 -5.19 35.16 5.07
CA VAL A 813 -5.19 35.52 3.65
C VAL A 813 -6.18 36.66 3.49
N ALA A 814 -5.67 37.88 3.34
CA ALA A 814 -6.47 39.10 3.26
C ALA A 814 -7.38 39.03 2.02
N SER A 815 -8.61 38.54 2.23
CA SER A 815 -9.59 38.37 1.17
C SER A 815 -9.82 39.72 0.49
N PRO A 816 -9.64 39.84 -0.84
CA PRO A 816 -9.98 41.06 -1.53
C PRO A 816 -11.46 41.35 -1.29
N ARG A 817 -11.77 42.42 -0.56
CA ARG A 817 -13.14 42.93 -0.44
C ARG A 817 -13.55 43.41 -1.83
N LEU A 818 -14.16 42.51 -2.60
CA LEU A 818 -14.81 42.84 -3.86
C LEU A 818 -15.82 43.94 -3.57
N GLY A 819 -15.51 45.16 -4.01
CA GLY A 819 -16.37 46.31 -3.82
C GLY A 819 -17.70 46.03 -4.50
N ARG A 820 -18.76 45.90 -3.69
CA ARG A 820 -20.12 45.72 -4.18
C ARG A 820 -20.50 46.96 -4.98
N ALA A 821 -20.44 46.86 -6.30
CA ALA A 821 -20.96 47.90 -7.19
C ALA A 821 -22.44 48.11 -6.88
N ALA A 822 -22.86 49.38 -6.87
CA ALA A 822 -24.22 49.82 -6.57
C ALA A 822 -25.03 50.00 -7.86
#